data_AF-A0A101SVE1-F1
#
_entry.id   AF-A0A101SVE1-F1
#
_cell.length_a   1.000
_cell.length_b   1.000
_cell.length_c   1.000
_cell.angle_alpha   90.00
_cell.angle_beta   90.00
_cell.angle_gamma   90.00
#
_symmetry.space_group_name_H-M   'P 1'
#
loop_
_entity.id
_entity.type
_entity.pdbx_description
1 polymer ?
#
loop_
_entity_poly.entity_id
_entity_poly.type
_entity_poly.pdbx_seq_one_letter_code
_entity_poly.pdbx_strand_id
1 'polypeptide(L)'
;MRRSLVGRSLGGAALSLALTLAMGTGLLPQPASARTGAPLSTTTHAVTGGGKHAGPAPEAQTAGADAEHVGMGRLKASELPPLAASKDALKESYGRAAKPPARPSTTWETAGKRSAAAAAACNVSDFTSRTGSALVHQVKASTTDCVNRLFNVTGSDAYNAFREAQMATVAYAVRDDSASYPGNASTGMPQLVLYLRAGYYVHYYNTGTVGTYGSSLRTAIRSGLDAFFASPHSRDVTDANGETLAEAVTLIDSAEENARYIYVLKRLLADYNSSWNASWWMLNAVNNVYTVTFRGHQVPAFVTAVQRDSSLIDSLYSFASGHLSLLGTDQSYLTSNAGRELGRFLQESPLQSKVRPLAVGLLNSSSIKGTSAPLWVGVAEMTDYYDKAHCSYYGTCNLQSQLASSVLTVTYPCSSSITIKAQQMTSSELSSSCSSLRSQDAYFHNIVHDSGPVANDNNSTIEVVVFDSSTDYQTYAGAMYGIDTNNGGMYLEGNPAAAGNQPRFIAYEAEWLRPDFQIWNLNHEYTHYLDGRFDMYGDFNAGVTTPTVWWIEGFAEYVSYSYRGVPYNEAMTEAGRGTYALSTLFDTTYSNDTTRIYRWGYLAVRYMLEKHPSDMNTVLGYYRSGNWNAARSYLTSTIGTRYDSDWYTWLAGCAAGDCGGGTNPPGNQAPTAAFTTAVQGLEVAFTDQSTDADGTIASRTWNFGDGTTSTATSPSKTYAAAGTYTVKLTVTDDKRATSTAGRTVTVSSGGTGTECTGTDTRELGQNCRRSNQSATTGNYAYLYLYVPSGTTQLKITTSGGTGDADLYYSYSGWPSTTSSTQRATGAGNGHTLIITDPTAGAQYVSLYAVSSFSGVTVSTSY
;
A
#
# COMPACT_ATOMS: atom_id res chain seq x y z
N MET A 1 -32.00 -1.85 -34.99
CA MET A 1 -33.28 -2.61 -35.07
C MET A 1 -34.22 -2.11 -33.98
N ARG A 2 -35.46 -1.73 -34.36
CA ARG A 2 -36.76 -1.79 -33.61
C ARG A 2 -36.82 -1.07 -32.23
N ARG A 3 -37.79 -0.21 -31.88
CA ARG A 3 -39.18 0.13 -32.32
C ARG A 3 -39.53 1.53 -31.75
N SER A 4 -40.10 2.48 -32.52
CA SER A 4 -41.55 2.81 -32.71
C SER A 4 -42.18 3.58 -31.51
N LEU A 5 -42.96 4.67 -31.61
CA LEU A 5 -43.99 5.16 -32.55
C LEU A 5 -44.15 6.72 -32.46
N VAL A 6 -44.29 7.46 -33.58
CA VAL A 6 -45.51 8.13 -34.17
C VAL A 6 -46.04 9.35 -33.38
N GLY A 7 -46.32 10.54 -33.96
CA GLY A 7 -46.22 11.02 -35.35
C GLY A 7 -46.87 12.41 -35.59
N ARG A 8 -46.76 12.90 -36.84
CA ARG A 8 -47.57 13.93 -37.57
C ARG A 8 -47.59 15.38 -37.02
N SER A 9 -47.68 16.47 -37.80
CA SER A 9 -47.63 16.77 -39.25
C SER A 9 -47.88 18.29 -39.45
N LEU A 10 -47.32 18.90 -40.51
CA LEU A 10 -47.78 20.11 -41.26
C LEU A 10 -47.75 21.46 -40.49
N GLY A 11 -47.46 22.65 -41.05
CA GLY A 11 -47.30 23.16 -42.41
C GLY A 11 -47.66 24.67 -42.40
N GLY A 12 -47.09 25.47 -43.31
CA GLY A 12 -47.51 26.86 -43.63
C GLY A 12 -46.76 27.96 -42.84
N ALA A 13 -45.87 28.77 -43.41
CA ALA A 13 -45.96 29.77 -44.50
C ALA A 13 -46.34 31.20 -44.03
N ALA A 14 -45.45 32.13 -44.40
CA ALA A 14 -45.67 33.57 -44.68
C ALA A 14 -45.94 34.50 -43.47
N LEU A 15 -45.58 35.80 -43.42
CA LEU A 15 -45.31 36.88 -44.38
C LEU A 15 -44.56 37.98 -43.55
N SER A 16 -43.38 38.50 -43.95
CA SER A 16 -43.13 39.81 -44.61
C SER A 16 -43.19 41.12 -43.79
N LEU A 17 -42.12 41.92 -44.01
CA LEU A 17 -42.01 43.40 -43.99
C LEU A 17 -42.03 44.10 -42.60
N ALA A 18 -41.28 45.15 -42.30
CA ALA A 18 -40.62 46.16 -43.14
C ALA A 18 -39.43 46.85 -42.44
N LEU A 19 -38.69 47.55 -43.29
CA LEU A 19 -37.45 48.32 -43.15
C LEU A 19 -37.67 49.74 -42.57
N THR A 20 -36.55 50.36 -42.13
CA THR A 20 -36.12 51.80 -42.14
C THR A 20 -35.74 52.32 -40.74
N LEU A 21 -34.46 52.56 -40.41
CA LEU A 21 -33.47 53.58 -40.83
C LEU A 21 -33.80 55.01 -40.37
N ALA A 22 -33.01 55.57 -39.45
CA ALA A 22 -32.34 56.89 -39.59
C ALA A 22 -31.63 57.34 -38.30
N MET A 23 -30.54 58.07 -38.51
CA MET A 23 -29.49 58.54 -37.61
C MET A 23 -29.88 59.79 -36.79
N GLY A 24 -29.13 60.09 -35.73
CA GLY A 24 -29.13 61.40 -35.08
C GLY A 24 -28.05 61.54 -34.01
N THR A 25 -27.02 62.32 -34.34
CA THR A 25 -25.82 62.70 -33.58
C THR A 25 -26.08 63.62 -32.38
N GLY A 26 -25.20 63.61 -31.37
CA GLY A 26 -24.77 64.86 -30.71
C GLY A 26 -24.54 64.85 -29.18
N LEU A 27 -23.25 64.95 -28.81
CA LEU A 27 -22.65 65.85 -27.79
C LEU A 27 -22.86 65.64 -26.26
N LEU A 28 -21.70 65.52 -25.60
CA LEU A 28 -21.31 65.74 -24.17
C LEU A 28 -21.81 67.10 -23.60
N PRO A 29 -21.80 67.39 -22.26
CA PRO A 29 -20.81 66.95 -21.26
C PRO A 29 -21.29 66.67 -19.79
N GLN A 30 -20.39 66.10 -18.98
CA GLN A 30 -20.34 66.08 -17.50
C GLN A 30 -20.21 67.52 -16.90
N PRO A 31 -20.21 67.80 -15.56
CA PRO A 31 -19.91 66.93 -14.38
C PRO A 31 -20.70 67.21 -13.06
N ALA A 32 -20.46 66.39 -12.02
CA ALA A 32 -20.12 66.78 -10.63
C ALA A 32 -20.58 65.78 -9.54
N SER A 33 -19.61 65.33 -8.73
CA SER A 33 -19.54 65.15 -7.26
C SER A 33 -20.85 65.07 -6.42
N ALA A 34 -20.98 64.37 -5.28
CA ALA A 34 -20.18 63.42 -4.50
C ALA A 34 -21.02 63.03 -3.24
N ARG A 35 -20.81 61.82 -2.68
CA ARG A 35 -21.15 61.35 -1.30
C ARG A 35 -22.66 61.25 -0.96
N THR A 36 -23.22 60.32 -0.19
CA THR A 36 -22.82 59.45 0.95
C THR A 36 -23.80 58.26 1.06
N GLY A 37 -23.39 57.16 1.72
CA GLY A 37 -24.30 56.34 2.54
C GLY A 37 -24.81 55.00 1.95
N ALA A 38 -24.18 53.91 2.38
CA ALA A 38 -24.78 52.57 2.47
C ALA A 38 -25.92 52.58 3.53
N PRO A 39 -26.88 51.61 3.63
CA PRO A 39 -26.61 50.18 3.43
C PRO A 39 -27.76 49.28 2.89
N LEU A 40 -27.42 47.99 2.78
CA LEU A 40 -28.25 46.76 2.76
C LEU A 40 -28.86 46.26 1.43
N SER A 41 -28.26 45.15 0.99
CA SER A 41 -28.86 43.91 0.48
C SER A 41 -30.09 44.00 -0.42
N THR A 42 -29.94 43.53 -1.67
CA THR A 42 -30.61 42.30 -2.14
C THR A 42 -30.15 41.89 -3.54
N THR A 43 -30.05 40.56 -3.71
CA THR A 43 -30.23 39.79 -4.94
C THR A 43 -29.23 39.94 -6.07
N THR A 44 -28.27 39.02 -6.05
CA THR A 44 -27.57 38.45 -7.19
C THR A 44 -28.53 37.90 -8.24
N HIS A 45 -28.39 38.35 -9.49
CA HIS A 45 -28.68 37.52 -10.66
C HIS A 45 -27.42 37.37 -11.49
N ALA A 46 -27.02 36.11 -11.61
CA ALA A 46 -25.86 35.62 -12.32
C ALA A 46 -25.95 35.88 -13.82
N VAL A 47 -24.81 36.23 -14.42
CA VAL A 47 -24.56 35.96 -15.84
C VAL A 47 -23.50 34.86 -15.89
N THR A 48 -23.97 33.66 -16.22
CA THR A 48 -23.20 32.46 -16.48
C THR A 48 -22.45 32.57 -17.80
N GLY A 49 -21.13 32.40 -17.76
CA GLY A 49 -20.27 32.23 -18.92
C GLY A 49 -19.05 31.39 -18.56
N GLY A 50 -19.28 30.20 -17.97
CA GLY A 50 -18.24 29.25 -17.60
C GLY A 50 -18.04 28.21 -18.70
N GLY A 51 -17.01 28.39 -19.53
CA GLY A 51 -16.40 27.28 -20.26
C GLY A 51 -15.51 26.51 -19.29
N LYS A 52 -15.94 25.30 -18.89
CA LYS A 52 -15.14 24.40 -18.06
C LYS A 52 -13.98 23.86 -18.93
N HIS A 53 -12.75 24.20 -18.58
CA HIS A 53 -11.55 23.49 -19.05
C HIS A 53 -11.60 22.07 -18.47
N ALA A 54 -11.87 21.07 -19.32
CA ALA A 54 -12.02 19.66 -18.92
C ALA A 54 -10.72 18.87 -19.14
N GLY A 55 -9.57 19.46 -18.79
CA GLY A 55 -8.27 18.79 -18.81
C GLY A 55 -7.59 18.84 -17.44
N PRO A 56 -6.57 18.01 -17.18
CA PRO A 56 -5.66 18.23 -16.04
C PRO A 56 -4.95 19.59 -16.19
N ALA A 57 -4.32 20.11 -15.15
CA ALA A 57 -3.62 21.40 -15.22
C ALA A 57 -2.31 21.35 -16.01
N PRO A 58 -1.77 22.49 -16.50
CA PRO A 58 -0.47 22.54 -17.14
C PRO A 58 0.65 22.30 -16.11
N GLU A 59 0.95 21.04 -15.83
CA GLU A 59 1.96 20.64 -14.84
C GLU A 59 3.38 21.07 -15.24
N ALA A 60 4.12 21.62 -14.28
CA ALA A 60 5.56 21.44 -14.29
C ALA A 60 5.87 19.95 -14.07
N GLN A 61 6.98 19.44 -14.58
CA GLN A 61 7.46 18.09 -14.20
C GLN A 61 7.92 18.05 -12.73
N THR A 62 7.07 18.54 -11.84
CA THR A 62 7.07 18.31 -10.41
C THR A 62 5.88 17.40 -10.17
N ALA A 63 6.17 16.13 -9.85
CA ALA A 63 5.24 15.09 -9.48
C ALA A 63 4.07 15.65 -8.65
N GLY A 64 2.88 15.71 -9.27
CA GLY A 64 1.60 15.87 -8.59
C GLY A 64 0.98 14.49 -8.44
N ALA A 65 1.32 13.83 -7.35
CA ALA A 65 0.90 12.47 -7.01
C ALA A 65 -0.51 12.48 -6.38
N ASP A 66 -1.56 12.64 -7.19
CA ASP A 66 -2.93 12.63 -6.67
C ASP A 66 -3.76 11.49 -7.31
N ALA A 67 -4.05 10.47 -6.48
CA ALA A 67 -4.85 9.25 -6.72
C ALA A 67 -4.21 8.12 -7.56
N GLU A 68 -2.96 7.77 -7.27
CA GLU A 68 -2.17 6.92 -8.17
C GLU A 68 -2.43 5.40 -8.12
N HIS A 69 -3.01 4.85 -7.05
CA HIS A 69 -3.02 3.38 -6.88
C HIS A 69 -4.35 2.75 -6.44
N VAL A 70 -5.47 3.49 -6.41
CA VAL A 70 -6.82 2.92 -6.35
C VAL A 70 -7.73 3.54 -7.42
N GLY A 71 -8.39 2.71 -8.24
CA GLY A 71 -9.17 3.18 -9.39
C GLY A 71 -10.56 2.55 -9.54
N MET A 72 -11.55 3.37 -9.88
CA MET A 72 -12.94 2.96 -10.16
C MET A 72 -13.09 2.28 -11.53
N GLY A 73 -12.23 2.64 -12.50
CA GLY A 73 -12.45 2.25 -13.89
C GLY A 73 -11.28 2.52 -14.81
N ARG A 74 -11.40 1.94 -16.00
CA ARG A 74 -10.39 1.98 -17.05
C ARG A 74 -10.21 3.41 -17.59
N LEU A 75 -9.05 4.03 -17.34
CA LEU A 75 -8.58 5.22 -18.04
C LEU A 75 -8.61 4.98 -19.56
N LYS A 76 -9.09 5.99 -20.26
CA LYS A 76 -9.13 6.01 -21.72
C LYS A 76 -7.76 6.42 -22.26
N ALA A 77 -7.46 6.00 -23.48
CA ALA A 77 -6.25 6.44 -24.17
C ALA A 77 -6.15 7.98 -24.31
N SER A 78 -7.29 8.68 -24.30
CA SER A 78 -7.36 10.16 -24.28
C SER A 78 -6.93 10.79 -22.96
N GLU A 79 -6.95 10.03 -21.86
CA GLU A 79 -6.62 10.49 -20.51
C GLU A 79 -5.17 10.15 -20.11
N LEU A 80 -4.54 9.23 -20.84
CA LEU A 80 -3.17 8.79 -20.60
C LEU A 80 -2.16 9.71 -21.30
N PRO A 81 -1.35 10.52 -20.57
CA PRO A 81 -0.35 11.42 -21.15
C PRO A 81 0.83 10.65 -21.77
N PRO A 82 1.75 11.33 -22.50
CA PRO A 82 3.01 10.73 -22.92
C PRO A 82 3.83 10.22 -21.73
N LEU A 83 4.64 9.17 -21.96
CA LEU A 83 5.52 8.62 -20.93
C LEU A 83 6.53 9.68 -20.46
N ALA A 84 6.71 9.76 -19.15
CA ALA A 84 7.71 10.64 -18.54
C ALA A 84 9.13 10.16 -18.87
N ALA A 85 10.07 11.10 -18.87
CA ALA A 85 11.48 10.80 -19.09
C ALA A 85 12.16 10.21 -17.83
N SER A 86 11.64 10.51 -16.63
CA SER A 86 12.07 9.86 -15.39
C SER A 86 11.19 8.66 -15.06
N LYS A 87 11.82 7.63 -14.49
CA LYS A 87 11.17 6.44 -13.92
C LYS A 87 11.17 6.47 -12.38
N ASP A 88 11.56 7.57 -11.75
CA ASP A 88 11.74 7.61 -10.30
C ASP A 88 10.42 7.37 -9.55
N ALA A 89 9.29 7.86 -10.07
CA ALA A 89 7.96 7.59 -9.51
C ALA A 89 7.63 6.07 -9.44
N LEU A 90 8.21 5.25 -10.33
CA LEU A 90 8.05 3.79 -10.31
C LEU A 90 8.83 3.14 -9.15
N LYS A 91 9.90 3.78 -8.70
CA LYS A 91 10.84 3.22 -7.72
C LYS A 91 10.61 3.76 -6.32
N GLU A 92 9.64 4.65 -6.16
CA GLU A 92 9.30 5.22 -4.87
C GLU A 92 8.33 4.30 -4.14
N SER A 93 8.69 3.94 -2.90
CA SER A 93 7.74 3.33 -1.98
C SER A 93 6.69 4.37 -1.65
N TYR A 94 5.45 3.94 -1.45
CA TYR A 94 4.38 4.85 -1.04
C TYR A 94 4.77 5.64 0.19
N GLY A 95 4.31 6.89 0.21
CA GLY A 95 4.67 7.81 1.28
C GLY A 95 6.12 8.27 1.29
N ARG A 96 6.96 8.02 0.28
CA ARG A 96 8.16 8.85 0.08
C ARG A 96 7.76 10.20 -0.52
N ALA A 97 8.45 11.26 -0.11
CA ALA A 97 8.27 12.53 -0.81
C ALA A 97 8.88 12.30 -2.18
N ALA A 98 8.14 12.62 -3.25
CA ALA A 98 8.69 12.61 -4.59
C ALA A 98 10.03 13.33 -4.53
N LYS A 99 11.12 12.57 -4.66
CA LYS A 99 12.37 13.23 -4.94
C LYS A 99 12.14 13.82 -6.34
N PRO A 100 12.33 15.14 -6.54
CA PRO A 100 12.46 15.63 -7.90
C PRO A 100 13.43 14.69 -8.60
N PRO A 101 13.12 14.25 -9.83
CA PRO A 101 13.90 13.22 -10.49
C PRO A 101 15.37 13.55 -10.29
N ALA A 102 16.13 12.60 -9.70
CA ALA A 102 17.42 12.92 -9.12
C ALA A 102 18.26 13.61 -10.21
N ARG A 103 18.48 14.93 -10.07
CA ARG A 103 19.28 15.71 -11.03
C ARG A 103 20.61 14.97 -11.16
N PRO A 104 20.93 14.33 -12.29
CA PRO A 104 22.24 13.74 -12.48
C PRO A 104 23.15 14.88 -12.91
N SER A 105 23.36 15.84 -12.01
CA SER A 105 24.42 16.83 -12.14
C SER A 105 24.54 17.72 -10.89
N THR A 106 25.68 17.55 -10.23
CA THR A 106 26.32 18.46 -9.26
C THR A 106 26.98 19.68 -9.94
N THR A 107 26.73 19.98 -11.22
CA THR A 107 27.53 20.95 -11.99
C THR A 107 27.13 22.42 -11.86
N TRP A 108 26.33 22.80 -10.86
CA TRP A 108 26.05 24.23 -10.57
C TRP A 108 26.42 24.66 -9.17
N GLU A 109 26.68 23.74 -8.24
CA GLU A 109 27.43 24.09 -7.02
C GLU A 109 28.91 24.41 -7.34
N THR A 110 29.41 23.99 -8.51
CA THR A 110 30.84 24.11 -8.86
C THR A 110 31.15 25.06 -10.03
N ALA A 111 30.20 25.35 -10.94
CA ALA A 111 30.45 26.22 -12.10
C ALA A 111 30.02 27.68 -11.85
N GLY A 112 30.58 28.28 -10.80
CA GLY A 112 30.39 29.69 -10.50
C GLY A 112 30.73 29.99 -9.06
N LYS A 113 32.01 30.21 -8.77
CA LYS A 113 32.42 30.97 -7.57
C LYS A 113 31.92 32.42 -7.69
N ARG A 114 30.60 32.64 -7.63
CA ARG A 114 30.08 33.78 -6.90
C ARG A 114 30.14 33.35 -5.45
N SER A 115 30.91 34.10 -4.67
CA SER A 115 30.97 33.97 -3.22
C SER A 115 29.59 33.61 -2.67
N ALA A 116 29.55 32.65 -1.76
CA ALA A 116 28.44 32.40 -0.85
C ALA A 116 28.13 33.66 -0.02
N ALA A 117 27.62 34.70 -0.66
CA ALA A 117 26.64 35.56 -0.05
C ALA A 117 25.47 34.63 0.21
N ALA A 118 25.20 34.36 1.48
CA ALA A 118 24.14 33.48 1.97
C ALA A 118 22.97 33.47 0.98
N ALA A 119 22.67 32.32 0.38
CA ALA A 119 21.45 32.16 -0.40
C ALA A 119 20.31 32.64 0.50
N ALA A 120 19.76 33.82 0.18
CA ALA A 120 18.72 34.42 0.99
C ALA A 120 17.60 33.39 1.15
N ALA A 121 17.04 33.27 2.36
CA ALA A 121 15.87 32.45 2.57
C ALA A 121 14.84 32.78 1.48
N CYS A 122 14.45 31.79 0.67
CA CYS A 122 13.50 32.03 -0.42
C CYS A 122 12.12 32.33 0.17
N ASN A 123 11.81 33.61 0.31
CA ASN A 123 10.56 34.09 0.87
C ASN A 123 9.60 34.46 -0.26
N VAL A 124 8.37 33.94 -0.22
CA VAL A 124 7.32 34.27 -1.20
C VAL A 124 7.06 35.79 -1.25
N SER A 125 7.16 36.47 -0.10
CA SER A 125 7.00 37.92 0.02
C SER A 125 7.98 38.72 -0.85
N ASP A 126 9.13 38.15 -1.20
CA ASP A 126 10.08 38.82 -2.09
C ASP A 126 9.55 38.97 -3.52
N PHE A 127 8.70 38.05 -3.97
CA PHE A 127 8.08 38.09 -5.29
C PHE A 127 6.76 38.87 -5.27
N THR A 128 5.99 38.78 -4.19
CA THR A 128 4.66 39.41 -4.10
C THR A 128 4.71 40.90 -3.80
N SER A 129 5.79 41.40 -3.18
CA SER A 129 5.96 42.82 -2.83
C SER A 129 6.59 43.69 -3.92
N ARG A 130 7.14 43.09 -4.99
CA ARG A 130 7.88 43.80 -6.05
C ARG A 130 7.09 43.81 -7.36
N THR A 131 7.29 44.85 -8.17
CA THR A 131 6.67 44.98 -9.50
C THR A 131 7.69 45.48 -10.52
N GLY A 132 7.36 45.40 -11.82
CA GLY A 132 8.20 46.00 -12.86
C GLY A 132 9.63 45.44 -12.88
N SER A 133 10.62 46.30 -13.11
CA SER A 133 12.04 45.93 -13.14
C SER A 133 12.55 45.37 -11.81
N ALA A 134 11.99 45.80 -10.67
CA ALA A 134 12.37 45.27 -9.36
C ALA A 134 11.96 43.80 -9.20
N LEU A 135 10.81 43.41 -9.74
CA LEU A 135 10.41 42.00 -9.79
C LEU A 135 11.34 41.20 -10.71
N VAL A 136 11.63 41.72 -11.91
CA VAL A 136 12.55 41.04 -12.86
C VAL A 136 13.91 40.80 -12.23
N HIS A 137 14.48 41.80 -11.54
CA HIS A 137 15.74 41.63 -10.81
C HIS A 137 15.64 40.56 -9.71
N GLN A 138 14.55 40.53 -8.96
CA GLN A 138 14.35 39.51 -7.92
C GLN A 138 14.29 38.10 -8.51
N VAL A 139 13.54 37.91 -9.60
CA VAL A 139 13.44 36.62 -10.29
C VAL A 139 14.82 36.16 -10.78
N LYS A 140 15.57 37.05 -11.46
CA LYS A 140 16.91 36.74 -11.98
C LYS A 140 17.94 36.47 -10.88
N ALA A 141 17.79 37.08 -9.71
CA ALA A 141 18.68 36.88 -8.56
C ALA A 141 18.40 35.59 -7.78
N SER A 142 17.29 34.90 -8.05
CA SER A 142 16.86 33.70 -7.33
C SER A 142 17.43 32.42 -7.91
N THR A 143 17.47 31.34 -7.12
CA THR A 143 17.70 29.98 -7.66
C THR A 143 16.43 29.45 -8.33
N THR A 144 16.57 28.51 -9.26
CA THR A 144 15.41 27.83 -9.86
C THR A 144 14.59 27.08 -8.81
N ASP A 145 15.23 26.49 -7.79
CA ASP A 145 14.56 25.86 -6.65
C ASP A 145 13.74 26.86 -5.82
N CYS A 146 14.20 28.12 -5.71
CA CYS A 146 13.43 29.17 -5.07
C CYS A 146 12.19 29.55 -5.88
N VAL A 147 12.35 29.76 -7.19
CA VAL A 147 11.23 30.06 -8.09
C VAL A 147 10.22 28.90 -8.14
N ASN A 148 10.68 27.65 -8.08
CA ASN A 148 9.81 26.47 -8.04
C ASN A 148 8.84 26.45 -6.84
N ARG A 149 9.21 27.05 -5.70
CA ARG A 149 8.29 27.16 -4.56
C ARG A 149 7.05 28.00 -4.88
N LEU A 150 7.12 28.86 -5.89
CA LEU A 150 6.01 29.70 -6.29
C LEU A 150 4.87 28.93 -6.97
N PHE A 151 5.07 27.68 -7.40
CA PHE A 151 3.99 26.87 -7.96
C PHE A 151 2.88 26.56 -6.94
N ASN A 152 3.19 26.62 -5.64
CA ASN A 152 2.28 26.25 -4.56
C ASN A 152 1.61 27.44 -3.86
N VAL A 153 1.84 28.68 -4.34
CA VAL A 153 1.24 29.86 -3.70
C VAL A 153 -0.25 29.93 -4.01
N THR A 154 -1.03 30.36 -3.02
CA THR A 154 -2.48 30.52 -3.11
C THR A 154 -2.90 31.89 -2.56
N GLY A 155 -4.20 32.21 -2.62
CA GLY A 155 -4.73 33.41 -1.98
C GLY A 155 -4.10 34.72 -2.48
N SER A 156 -3.84 35.67 -1.56
CA SER A 156 -3.28 36.98 -1.90
C SER A 156 -1.88 36.89 -2.50
N ASP A 157 -1.10 35.88 -2.15
CA ASP A 157 0.25 35.69 -2.70
C ASP A 157 0.18 35.27 -4.17
N ALA A 158 -0.74 34.37 -4.52
CA ALA A 158 -1.01 34.02 -5.92
C ALA A 158 -1.39 35.25 -6.76
N TYR A 159 -2.31 36.08 -6.26
CA TYR A 159 -2.70 37.32 -6.95
C TYR A 159 -1.51 38.28 -7.13
N ASN A 160 -0.77 38.55 -6.06
CA ASN A 160 0.28 39.56 -6.09
C ASN A 160 1.52 39.13 -6.88
N ALA A 161 1.84 37.84 -6.86
CA ALA A 161 2.88 37.27 -7.73
C ALA A 161 2.43 37.27 -9.19
N PHE A 162 1.25 36.74 -9.51
CA PHE A 162 0.96 36.30 -10.87
C PHE A 162 -0.14 37.04 -11.61
N ARG A 163 -0.64 38.18 -11.12
CA ARG A 163 -1.56 39.03 -11.91
C ARG A 163 -0.95 39.43 -13.26
N GLU A 164 -1.80 39.66 -14.26
CA GLU A 164 -1.40 39.85 -15.68
C GLU A 164 -0.23 40.81 -15.87
N ALA A 165 -0.21 41.95 -15.15
CA ALA A 165 0.85 42.94 -15.26
C ALA A 165 2.26 42.41 -14.91
N GLN A 166 2.36 41.51 -13.91
CA GLN A 166 3.63 40.92 -13.49
C GLN A 166 4.12 39.91 -14.53
N MET A 167 3.19 39.06 -14.98
CA MET A 167 3.44 38.08 -16.02
C MET A 167 3.91 38.75 -17.32
N ALA A 168 3.24 39.82 -17.73
CA ALA A 168 3.61 40.56 -18.95
C ALA A 168 4.99 41.21 -18.81
N THR A 169 5.29 41.77 -17.63
CA THR A 169 6.60 42.36 -17.32
C THR A 169 7.72 41.33 -17.47
N VAL A 170 7.56 40.15 -16.87
CA VAL A 170 8.56 39.08 -16.93
C VAL A 170 8.69 38.51 -18.35
N ALA A 171 7.58 38.39 -19.10
CA ALA A 171 7.61 37.94 -20.49
C ALA A 171 8.35 38.93 -21.40
N TYR A 172 8.23 40.24 -21.19
CA TYR A 172 9.05 41.22 -21.89
C TYR A 172 10.53 41.17 -21.48
N ALA A 173 10.83 40.84 -20.23
CA ALA A 173 12.22 40.60 -19.82
C ALA A 173 12.84 39.39 -20.55
N VAL A 174 12.07 38.30 -20.75
CA VAL A 174 12.52 37.17 -21.59
C VAL A 174 12.84 37.65 -23.01
N ARG A 175 11.96 38.48 -23.61
CA ARG A 175 12.21 39.06 -24.95
C ARG A 175 13.53 39.84 -24.98
N ASP A 176 13.70 40.76 -24.05
CA ASP A 176 14.82 41.70 -24.05
C ASP A 176 16.16 40.99 -23.78
N ASP A 177 16.17 40.02 -22.86
CA ASP A 177 17.37 39.28 -22.49
C ASP A 177 17.77 38.23 -23.55
N SER A 178 16.83 37.75 -24.38
CA SER A 178 17.07 36.68 -25.37
C SER A 178 18.13 37.02 -26.41
N ALA A 179 18.28 38.29 -26.77
CA ALA A 179 19.30 38.75 -27.71
C ALA A 179 20.73 38.54 -27.19
N SER A 180 20.89 38.45 -25.87
CA SER A 180 22.17 38.25 -25.17
C SER A 180 22.24 36.93 -24.40
N TYR A 181 21.28 36.02 -24.63
CA TYR A 181 21.20 34.75 -23.92
C TYR A 181 22.43 33.88 -24.20
N PRO A 182 23.23 33.51 -23.20
CA PRO A 182 24.51 32.83 -23.40
C PRO A 182 24.43 31.30 -23.43
N GLY A 183 23.22 30.73 -23.56
CA GLY A 183 23.02 29.27 -23.51
C GLY A 183 23.13 28.65 -22.12
N ASN A 184 22.99 29.46 -21.05
CA ASN A 184 23.08 29.01 -19.66
C ASN A 184 22.36 29.98 -18.70
N ALA A 185 22.31 29.64 -17.42
CA ALA A 185 21.58 30.39 -16.39
C ALA A 185 22.25 31.71 -15.92
N SER A 186 23.42 32.09 -16.44
CA SER A 186 24.18 33.25 -15.91
C SER A 186 23.46 34.60 -16.02
N THR A 187 22.48 34.72 -16.94
CA THR A 187 21.63 35.91 -17.08
C THR A 187 20.32 35.81 -16.32
N GLY A 188 19.99 34.68 -15.69
CA GLY A 188 18.69 34.46 -15.03
C GLY A 188 17.56 34.05 -15.99
N MET A 189 17.87 33.69 -17.23
CA MET A 189 16.88 33.29 -18.23
C MET A 189 15.99 32.10 -17.79
N PRO A 190 16.53 30.96 -17.27
CA PRO A 190 15.68 29.87 -16.81
C PRO A 190 14.73 30.29 -15.68
N GLN A 191 15.16 31.17 -14.76
CA GLN A 191 14.29 31.71 -13.70
C GLN A 191 13.13 32.52 -14.26
N LEU A 192 13.36 33.34 -15.29
CA LEU A 192 12.31 34.13 -15.93
C LEU A 192 11.28 33.22 -16.60
N VAL A 193 11.72 32.21 -17.36
CA VAL A 193 10.83 31.24 -18.01
C VAL A 193 10.05 30.42 -16.98
N LEU A 194 10.74 29.92 -15.94
CA LEU A 194 10.13 29.14 -14.88
C LEU A 194 9.10 29.94 -14.07
N TYR A 195 9.35 31.23 -13.83
CA TYR A 195 8.38 32.13 -13.21
C TYR A 195 7.09 32.27 -14.03
N LEU A 196 7.22 32.38 -15.35
CA LEU A 196 6.05 32.43 -16.25
C LEU A 196 5.27 31.10 -16.22
N ARG A 197 5.95 29.96 -16.17
CA ARG A 197 5.27 28.67 -15.99
C ARG A 197 4.54 28.60 -14.65
N ALA A 198 5.19 29.00 -13.57
CA ALA A 198 4.57 29.04 -12.24
C ALA A 198 3.30 29.89 -12.25
N GLY A 199 3.32 31.05 -12.93
CA GLY A 199 2.15 31.90 -13.02
C GLY A 199 0.99 31.30 -13.79
N TYR A 200 1.24 30.65 -14.94
CA TYR A 200 0.20 29.93 -15.67
C TYR A 200 -0.36 28.74 -14.88
N TYR A 201 0.49 27.99 -14.20
CA TYR A 201 0.08 26.88 -13.31
C TYR A 201 -0.83 27.38 -12.19
N VAL A 202 -0.38 28.38 -11.43
CA VAL A 202 -1.14 28.93 -10.30
C VAL A 202 -2.45 29.57 -10.79
N HIS A 203 -2.42 30.29 -11.92
CA HIS A 203 -3.62 30.85 -12.53
C HIS A 203 -4.64 29.76 -12.91
N TYR A 204 -4.20 28.62 -13.43
CA TYR A 204 -5.11 27.51 -13.78
C TYR A 204 -5.97 27.08 -12.58
N TYR A 205 -5.34 26.85 -11.43
CA TYR A 205 -6.01 26.41 -10.21
C TYR A 205 -6.66 27.54 -9.40
N ASN A 206 -6.21 28.78 -9.57
CA ASN A 206 -6.61 29.92 -8.73
C ASN A 206 -7.16 31.09 -9.56
N THR A 207 -7.81 30.82 -10.69
CA THR A 207 -8.29 31.83 -11.65
C THR A 207 -9.17 32.89 -10.98
N GLY A 208 -10.05 32.48 -10.05
CA GLY A 208 -10.91 33.38 -9.29
C GLY A 208 -10.15 34.36 -8.39
N THR A 209 -8.91 34.04 -8.01
CA THR A 209 -8.07 34.88 -7.14
C THR A 209 -7.03 35.66 -7.96
N VAL A 210 -6.37 35.04 -8.93
CA VAL A 210 -5.32 35.67 -9.76
C VAL A 210 -5.91 36.71 -10.72
N GLY A 211 -7.16 36.50 -11.17
CA GLY A 211 -7.78 37.30 -12.22
C GLY A 211 -7.61 36.65 -13.59
N THR A 212 -7.97 37.37 -14.65
CA THR A 212 -7.93 36.85 -16.03
C THR A 212 -6.65 37.29 -16.75
N TYR A 213 -6.16 36.44 -17.65
CA TYR A 213 -5.10 36.79 -18.60
C TYR A 213 -5.69 37.18 -19.95
N GLY A 214 -5.30 38.37 -20.41
CA GLY A 214 -5.82 38.99 -21.63
C GLY A 214 -4.83 39.00 -22.79
N SER A 215 -5.17 39.81 -23.78
CA SER A 215 -4.35 39.98 -25.00
C SER A 215 -2.99 40.63 -24.74
N SER A 216 -2.85 41.38 -23.65
CA SER A 216 -1.60 42.02 -23.26
C SER A 216 -0.55 40.98 -22.89
N LEU A 217 -0.88 40.07 -21.97
CA LEU A 217 0.02 38.97 -21.61
C LEU A 217 0.31 38.06 -22.81
N ARG A 218 -0.71 37.72 -23.60
CA ARG A 218 -0.51 36.89 -24.79
C ARG A 218 0.50 37.51 -25.77
N THR A 219 0.44 38.83 -25.97
CA THR A 219 1.39 39.56 -26.81
C THR A 219 2.81 39.52 -26.23
N ALA A 220 2.93 39.70 -24.90
CA ALA A 220 4.21 39.65 -24.21
C ALA A 220 4.84 38.25 -24.27
N ILE A 221 4.07 37.20 -24.01
CA ILE A 221 4.52 35.80 -24.07
C ILE A 221 4.98 35.43 -25.47
N ARG A 222 4.21 35.80 -26.50
CA ARG A 222 4.63 35.57 -27.89
C ARG A 222 5.95 36.27 -28.19
N SER A 223 6.08 37.53 -27.79
CA SER A 223 7.31 38.28 -27.99
C SER A 223 8.52 37.65 -27.28
N GLY A 224 8.33 37.14 -26.06
CA GLY A 224 9.37 36.46 -25.29
C GLY A 224 9.79 35.13 -25.92
N LEU A 225 8.84 34.25 -26.22
CA LEU A 225 9.10 32.95 -26.84
C LEU A 225 9.66 33.08 -28.27
N ASP A 226 9.14 34.01 -29.08
CA ASP A 226 9.67 34.30 -30.42
C ASP A 226 11.16 34.71 -30.33
N ALA A 227 11.50 35.60 -29.40
CA ALA A 227 12.89 36.04 -29.22
C ALA A 227 13.80 34.93 -28.68
N PHE A 228 13.31 34.14 -27.72
CA PHE A 228 14.07 33.01 -27.16
C PHE A 228 14.39 31.96 -28.23
N PHE A 229 13.38 31.48 -28.97
CA PHE A 229 13.59 30.44 -29.98
C PHE A 229 14.36 30.93 -31.22
N ALA A 230 14.40 32.25 -31.45
CA ALA A 230 15.25 32.87 -32.47
C ALA A 230 16.72 33.00 -32.04
N SER A 231 17.02 32.96 -30.74
CA SER A 231 18.39 33.02 -30.23
C SER A 231 19.21 31.81 -30.73
N PRO A 232 20.42 32.00 -31.28
CA PRO A 232 21.28 30.88 -31.70
C PRO A 232 21.58 29.92 -30.54
N HIS A 233 21.76 30.47 -29.34
CA HIS A 233 22.06 29.70 -28.14
C HIS A 233 20.90 28.82 -27.66
N SER A 234 19.66 29.06 -28.13
CA SER A 234 18.54 28.14 -27.87
C SER A 234 18.74 26.76 -28.53
N ARG A 235 19.72 26.63 -29.42
CA ARG A 235 20.10 25.38 -30.12
C ARG A 235 21.35 24.72 -29.55
N ASP A 236 21.99 25.30 -28.53
CA ASP A 236 23.19 24.73 -27.93
C ASP A 236 22.87 23.37 -27.31
N VAL A 237 23.62 22.33 -27.69
CA VAL A 237 23.46 20.98 -27.13
C VAL A 237 24.28 20.86 -25.85
N THR A 238 23.78 21.49 -24.79
CA THR A 238 24.38 21.45 -23.45
C THR A 238 23.29 21.30 -22.42
N ASP A 239 23.61 20.70 -21.28
CA ASP A 239 22.64 20.56 -20.18
C ASP A 239 22.19 21.92 -19.63
N ALA A 240 23.08 22.91 -19.66
CA ALA A 240 22.80 24.27 -19.22
C ALA A 240 21.77 25.02 -20.08
N ASN A 241 21.87 24.89 -21.41
CA ASN A 241 20.84 25.42 -22.30
C ASN A 241 19.57 24.55 -22.21
N GLY A 242 19.75 23.23 -22.16
CA GLY A 242 18.67 22.25 -22.10
C GLY A 242 17.64 22.60 -21.04
N GLU A 243 18.07 23.02 -19.83
CA GLU A 243 17.14 23.39 -18.75
C GLU A 243 16.20 24.51 -19.21
N THR A 244 16.77 25.60 -19.74
CA THR A 244 15.95 26.74 -20.22
C THR A 244 15.09 26.34 -21.42
N LEU A 245 15.64 25.54 -22.34
CA LEU A 245 14.93 25.08 -23.53
C LEU A 245 13.73 24.21 -23.16
N ALA A 246 13.90 23.24 -22.26
CA ALA A 246 12.83 22.36 -21.81
C ALA A 246 11.68 23.14 -21.16
N GLU A 247 12.04 24.10 -20.31
CA GLU A 247 11.11 25.02 -19.65
C GLU A 247 10.35 25.89 -20.66
N ALA A 248 11.05 26.44 -21.66
CA ALA A 248 10.43 27.26 -22.71
C ALA A 248 9.49 26.45 -23.62
N VAL A 249 9.82 25.19 -23.91
CA VAL A 249 8.94 24.28 -24.66
C VAL A 249 7.67 24.00 -23.86
N THR A 250 7.75 23.76 -22.55
CA THR A 250 6.54 23.58 -21.75
C THR A 250 5.73 24.86 -21.61
N LEU A 251 6.37 26.04 -21.58
CA LEU A 251 5.66 27.32 -21.58
C LEU A 251 4.79 27.52 -22.83
N ILE A 252 5.13 26.89 -23.98
CA ILE A 252 4.25 26.87 -25.16
C ILE A 252 2.87 26.29 -24.77
N ASP A 253 2.88 25.18 -24.04
CA ASP A 253 1.65 24.52 -23.58
C ASP A 253 0.96 25.31 -22.46
N SER A 254 1.72 25.74 -21.45
CA SER A 254 1.16 26.51 -20.32
C SER A 254 0.42 27.78 -20.76
N ALA A 255 0.88 28.39 -21.85
CA ALA A 255 0.26 29.59 -22.45
C ALA A 255 -0.77 29.30 -23.55
N GLU A 256 -1.10 28.03 -23.82
CA GLU A 256 -1.97 27.56 -24.91
C GLU A 256 -1.54 28.06 -26.32
N GLU A 257 -0.24 28.21 -26.55
CA GLU A 257 0.35 28.68 -27.82
C GLU A 257 0.79 27.54 -28.75
N ASN A 258 0.30 26.31 -28.51
CA ASN A 258 0.68 25.08 -29.22
C ASN A 258 0.64 25.25 -30.75
N ALA A 259 -0.39 25.92 -31.28
CA ALA A 259 -0.58 26.13 -32.71
C ALA A 259 0.49 27.01 -33.36
N ARG A 260 0.96 28.05 -32.66
CA ARG A 260 1.94 29.02 -33.18
C ARG A 260 3.33 28.39 -33.28
N TYR A 261 3.69 27.55 -32.32
CA TYR A 261 5.04 27.00 -32.17
C TYR A 261 5.20 25.56 -32.69
N ILE A 262 4.29 25.07 -33.53
CA ILE A 262 4.47 23.78 -34.25
C ILE A 262 5.84 23.69 -34.93
N TYR A 263 6.37 24.81 -35.45
CA TYR A 263 7.70 24.84 -36.06
C TYR A 263 8.84 24.51 -35.07
N VAL A 264 8.70 24.85 -33.78
CA VAL A 264 9.65 24.50 -32.73
C VAL A 264 9.58 23.01 -32.44
N LEU A 265 8.37 22.44 -32.39
CA LEU A 265 8.16 21.00 -32.21
C LEU A 265 8.86 20.21 -33.32
N LYS A 266 8.60 20.57 -34.58
CA LYS A 266 9.24 19.95 -35.75
C LYS A 266 10.76 20.11 -35.73
N ARG A 267 11.27 21.28 -35.31
CA ARG A 267 12.71 21.54 -35.16
C ARG A 267 13.35 20.58 -34.15
N LEU A 268 12.79 20.46 -32.96
CA LEU A 268 13.37 19.63 -31.89
C LEU A 268 13.41 18.14 -32.27
N LEU A 269 12.36 17.64 -32.94
CA LEU A 269 12.34 16.29 -33.47
C LEU A 269 13.40 16.08 -34.58
N ALA A 270 13.62 17.08 -35.44
CA ALA A 270 14.58 16.99 -36.53
C ALA A 270 16.05 17.14 -36.07
N ASP A 271 16.31 17.99 -35.08
CA ASP A 271 17.66 18.33 -34.62
C ASP A 271 18.23 17.28 -33.64
N TYR A 272 17.36 16.47 -33.01
CA TYR A 272 17.77 15.42 -32.08
C TYR A 272 18.73 14.43 -32.73
N ASN A 273 19.78 14.08 -31.99
CA ASN A 273 20.69 12.99 -32.32
C ASN A 273 21.33 12.46 -31.02
N SER A 274 22.09 11.36 -31.11
CA SER A 274 22.63 10.67 -29.93
C SER A 274 23.57 11.50 -29.05
N SER A 275 24.10 12.64 -29.53
CA SER A 275 24.91 13.53 -28.68
C SER A 275 24.09 14.19 -27.56
N TRP A 276 22.76 14.24 -27.69
CA TRP A 276 21.85 14.79 -26.70
C TRP A 276 21.68 13.86 -25.50
N ASN A 277 21.95 12.55 -25.65
CA ASN A 277 21.71 11.54 -24.61
C ASN A 277 22.54 11.74 -23.33
N ALA A 278 23.63 12.51 -23.40
CA ALA A 278 24.47 12.85 -22.26
C ALA A 278 23.89 14.01 -21.42
N SER A 279 22.90 14.75 -21.93
CA SER A 279 22.22 15.81 -21.21
C SER A 279 20.81 15.36 -20.89
N TRP A 280 20.48 15.33 -19.61
CA TRP A 280 19.10 15.15 -19.17
C TRP A 280 18.28 16.22 -19.87
N TRP A 281 18.51 17.50 -19.58
CA TRP A 281 17.56 18.53 -19.96
C TRP A 281 17.33 18.67 -21.47
N MET A 282 18.31 18.34 -22.31
CA MET A 282 18.11 18.24 -23.75
C MET A 282 17.11 17.12 -24.13
N LEU A 283 17.20 15.94 -23.50
CA LEU A 283 16.19 14.88 -23.66
C LEU A 283 14.81 15.33 -23.18
N ASN A 284 14.74 16.14 -22.12
CA ASN A 284 13.49 16.72 -21.63
C ASN A 284 12.85 17.65 -22.64
N ALA A 285 13.66 18.53 -23.25
CA ALA A 285 13.18 19.44 -24.28
C ALA A 285 12.55 18.69 -25.46
N VAL A 286 13.14 17.56 -25.88
CA VAL A 286 12.54 16.69 -26.90
C VAL A 286 11.27 16.02 -26.37
N ASN A 287 11.27 15.49 -25.15
CA ASN A 287 10.08 14.83 -24.61
C ASN A 287 8.88 15.78 -24.46
N ASN A 288 9.12 17.03 -24.09
CA ASN A 288 8.08 18.05 -23.94
C ASN A 288 7.37 18.35 -25.28
N VAL A 289 7.96 18.01 -26.44
CA VAL A 289 7.26 18.07 -27.73
C VAL A 289 5.99 17.22 -27.72
N TYR A 290 6.07 16.02 -27.13
CA TYR A 290 4.93 15.11 -27.05
C TYR A 290 3.86 15.65 -26.10
N THR A 291 4.24 16.28 -24.99
CA THR A 291 3.29 16.95 -24.08
C THR A 291 2.56 18.09 -24.78
N VAL A 292 3.28 18.97 -25.49
CA VAL A 292 2.67 20.07 -26.26
C VAL A 292 1.75 19.53 -27.36
N THR A 293 2.09 18.39 -27.97
CA THR A 293 1.26 17.73 -29.01
C THR A 293 0.01 17.11 -28.40
N PHE A 294 0.16 16.34 -27.33
CA PHE A 294 -0.92 15.70 -26.57
C PHE A 294 -1.97 16.72 -26.16
N ARG A 295 -1.51 17.83 -25.57
CA ARG A 295 -2.37 18.94 -25.15
C ARG A 295 -2.94 19.76 -26.30
N GLY A 296 -2.18 19.87 -27.38
CA GLY A 296 -2.62 20.51 -28.61
C GLY A 296 -3.92 19.91 -29.15
N HIS A 297 -4.18 18.61 -28.94
CA HIS A 297 -5.45 18.00 -29.33
C HIS A 297 -6.68 18.58 -28.60
N GLN A 298 -6.50 19.19 -27.42
CA GLN A 298 -7.57 19.91 -26.73
C GLN A 298 -7.67 21.40 -27.14
N VAL A 299 -6.74 21.89 -27.97
CA VAL A 299 -6.68 23.28 -28.44
C VAL A 299 -7.19 23.36 -29.90
N PRO A 300 -8.39 23.91 -30.16
CA PRO A 300 -8.97 23.93 -31.53
C PRO A 300 -8.07 24.60 -32.58
N ALA A 301 -7.32 25.63 -32.18
CA ALA A 301 -6.38 26.32 -33.06
C ALA A 301 -5.22 25.42 -33.51
N PHE A 302 -4.74 24.53 -32.64
CA PHE A 302 -3.67 23.57 -32.96
C PHE A 302 -4.19 22.52 -33.93
N VAL A 303 -5.34 21.93 -33.64
CA VAL A 303 -5.99 20.95 -34.53
C VAL A 303 -6.19 21.54 -35.93
N THR A 304 -6.74 22.75 -36.02
CA THR A 304 -6.93 23.47 -37.29
C THR A 304 -5.59 23.70 -38.01
N ALA A 305 -4.54 24.06 -37.28
CA ALA A 305 -3.22 24.29 -37.87
C ALA A 305 -2.60 23.00 -38.44
N VAL A 306 -2.73 21.86 -37.75
CA VAL A 306 -2.21 20.57 -38.24
C VAL A 306 -3.06 20.01 -39.39
N GLN A 307 -4.38 20.21 -39.38
CA GLN A 307 -5.24 19.86 -40.52
C GLN A 307 -4.83 20.62 -41.79
N ARG A 308 -4.41 21.88 -41.65
CA ARG A 308 -3.91 22.71 -42.76
C ARG A 308 -2.49 22.32 -43.20
N ASP A 309 -1.60 22.06 -42.26
CA ASP A 309 -0.22 21.61 -42.49
C ASP A 309 0.07 20.36 -41.66
N SER A 310 -0.10 19.20 -42.29
CA SER A 310 0.08 17.90 -41.64
C SER A 310 1.54 17.46 -41.52
N SER A 311 2.53 18.35 -41.76
CA SER A 311 3.95 17.99 -41.67
C SER A 311 4.42 17.64 -40.26
N LEU A 312 3.69 18.03 -39.21
CA LEU A 312 3.97 17.56 -37.85
C LEU A 312 3.83 16.04 -37.74
N ILE A 313 2.85 15.45 -38.43
CA ILE A 313 2.66 13.99 -38.48
C ILE A 313 3.87 13.32 -39.15
N ASP A 314 4.43 13.93 -40.20
CA ASP A 314 5.62 13.42 -40.87
C ASP A 314 6.86 13.47 -39.97
N SER A 315 6.99 14.55 -39.17
CA SER A 315 8.07 14.67 -38.18
C SER A 315 7.98 13.60 -37.08
N LEU A 316 6.78 13.34 -36.55
CA LEU A 316 6.55 12.28 -35.56
C LEU A 316 6.88 10.89 -36.14
N TYR A 317 6.42 10.61 -37.36
CA TYR A 317 6.73 9.35 -38.05
C TYR A 317 8.23 9.18 -38.28
N SER A 318 8.90 10.22 -38.80
CA SER A 318 10.33 10.20 -39.10
C SER A 318 11.15 10.02 -37.84
N PHE A 319 10.75 10.65 -36.73
CA PHE A 319 11.40 10.44 -35.44
C PHE A 319 11.24 8.99 -34.97
N ALA A 320 10.01 8.46 -34.92
CA ALA A 320 9.73 7.12 -34.44
C ALA A 320 10.44 6.04 -35.28
N SER A 321 10.36 6.14 -36.61
CA SER A 321 10.97 5.17 -37.54
C SER A 321 12.49 5.32 -37.65
N GLY A 322 13.04 6.53 -37.47
CA GLY A 322 14.47 6.80 -37.53
C GLY A 322 15.24 6.44 -36.25
N HIS A 323 14.56 6.28 -35.11
CA HIS A 323 15.18 6.10 -33.80
C HIS A 323 14.75 4.80 -33.10
N LEU A 324 14.53 3.73 -33.88
CA LEU A 324 14.22 2.40 -33.33
C LEU A 324 15.31 1.86 -32.40
N SER A 325 16.57 2.30 -32.56
CA SER A 325 17.69 1.90 -31.70
C SER A 325 17.61 2.47 -30.27
N LEU A 326 16.74 3.45 -30.00
CA LEU A 326 16.48 3.91 -28.63
C LEU A 326 15.59 2.94 -27.86
N LEU A 327 14.85 2.07 -28.55
CA LEU A 327 13.98 1.09 -27.92
C LEU A 327 14.83 0.03 -27.18
N GLY A 328 14.49 -0.24 -25.92
CA GLY A 328 15.32 -1.06 -25.02
C GLY A 328 16.44 -0.31 -24.29
N THR A 329 16.50 1.02 -24.42
CA THR A 329 17.39 1.90 -23.63
C THR A 329 16.57 2.77 -22.67
N ASP A 330 17.24 3.54 -21.81
CA ASP A 330 16.57 4.53 -20.95
C ASP A 330 15.84 5.62 -21.75
N GLN A 331 16.22 5.86 -23.02
CA GLN A 331 15.58 6.83 -23.92
C GLN A 331 14.41 6.25 -24.73
N SER A 332 13.98 5.01 -24.46
CA SER A 332 12.90 4.34 -25.19
C SER A 332 11.58 5.13 -25.24
N TYR A 333 11.32 5.95 -24.22
CA TYR A 333 10.12 6.78 -24.13
C TYR A 333 10.04 7.80 -25.28
N LEU A 334 11.16 8.32 -25.80
CA LEU A 334 11.15 9.29 -26.90
C LEU A 334 10.56 8.68 -28.17
N THR A 335 11.04 7.51 -28.58
CA THR A 335 10.56 6.82 -29.78
C THR A 335 9.14 6.32 -29.60
N SER A 336 8.80 5.80 -28.42
CA SER A 336 7.44 5.34 -28.10
C SER A 336 6.42 6.48 -28.15
N ASN A 337 6.71 7.61 -27.49
CA ASN A 337 5.84 8.78 -27.47
C ASN A 337 5.62 9.37 -28.87
N ALA A 338 6.64 9.37 -29.74
CA ALA A 338 6.47 9.79 -31.13
C ALA A 338 5.44 8.95 -31.89
N GLY A 339 5.50 7.62 -31.75
CA GLY A 339 4.53 6.73 -32.37
C GLY A 339 3.12 6.88 -31.79
N ARG A 340 3.03 7.01 -30.47
CA ARG A 340 1.76 7.22 -29.76
C ARG A 340 1.09 8.53 -30.17
N GLU A 341 1.81 9.65 -30.18
CA GLU A 341 1.25 10.94 -30.58
C GLU A 341 0.92 11.01 -32.09
N LEU A 342 1.67 10.28 -32.93
CA LEU A 342 1.25 10.07 -34.33
C LEU A 342 -0.11 9.38 -34.41
N GLY A 343 -0.30 8.28 -33.67
CA GLY A 343 -1.55 7.53 -33.65
C GLY A 343 -2.74 8.34 -33.13
N ARG A 344 -2.50 9.26 -32.20
CA ARG A 344 -3.54 10.12 -31.60
C ARG A 344 -4.23 11.04 -32.60
N PHE A 345 -3.59 11.38 -33.73
CA PHE A 345 -4.23 12.10 -34.83
C PHE A 345 -5.32 11.30 -35.56
N LEU A 346 -5.50 10.00 -35.28
CA LEU A 346 -6.64 9.22 -35.80
C LEU A 346 -7.99 9.76 -35.32
N GLN A 347 -8.03 10.51 -34.22
CA GLN A 347 -9.25 11.20 -33.77
C GLN A 347 -9.72 12.28 -34.77
N GLU A 348 -8.82 12.80 -35.60
CA GLU A 348 -9.09 13.85 -36.57
C GLU A 348 -9.46 13.25 -37.92
N SER A 349 -10.76 13.22 -38.24
CA SER A 349 -11.28 12.63 -39.48
C SER A 349 -10.54 13.08 -40.76
N PRO A 350 -10.18 14.37 -40.96
CA PRO A 350 -9.44 14.82 -42.14
C PRO A 350 -8.01 14.26 -42.25
N LEU A 351 -7.41 13.80 -41.14
CA LEU A 351 -6.03 13.32 -41.07
C LEU A 351 -5.92 11.80 -41.14
N GLN A 352 -7.01 11.07 -40.94
CA GLN A 352 -7.02 9.60 -40.87
C GLN A 352 -6.40 8.91 -42.10
N SER A 353 -6.62 9.41 -43.31
CA SER A 353 -6.06 8.84 -44.54
C SER A 353 -4.52 8.91 -44.60
N LYS A 354 -3.94 9.92 -43.95
CA LYS A 354 -2.49 10.07 -43.80
C LYS A 354 -1.96 9.22 -42.64
N VAL A 355 -2.63 9.23 -41.50
CA VAL A 355 -2.15 8.57 -40.27
C VAL A 355 -2.20 7.04 -40.37
N ARG A 356 -3.27 6.47 -40.95
CA ARG A 356 -3.47 5.01 -41.14
C ARG A 356 -2.23 4.26 -41.67
N PRO A 357 -1.69 4.60 -42.87
CA PRO A 357 -0.54 3.88 -43.42
C PRO A 357 0.74 4.08 -42.59
N LEU A 358 0.91 5.24 -41.96
CA LEU A 358 2.08 5.52 -41.11
C LEU A 358 2.03 4.69 -39.81
N ALA A 359 0.85 4.60 -39.18
CA ALA A 359 0.64 3.75 -38.00
C ALA A 359 0.91 2.28 -38.31
N VAL A 360 0.43 1.75 -39.45
CA VAL A 360 0.76 0.39 -39.91
C VAL A 360 2.27 0.23 -40.15
N GLY A 361 2.94 1.23 -40.72
CA GLY A 361 4.39 1.23 -40.88
C GLY A 361 5.13 1.05 -39.55
N LEU A 362 4.73 1.79 -38.51
CA LEU A 362 5.32 1.68 -37.18
C LEU A 362 5.03 0.32 -36.53
N LEU A 363 3.79 -0.16 -36.62
CA LEU A 363 3.39 -1.49 -36.12
C LEU A 363 4.18 -2.62 -36.80
N ASN A 364 4.45 -2.53 -38.10
CA ASN A 364 5.24 -3.51 -38.84
C ASN A 364 6.75 -3.44 -38.55
N SER A 365 7.24 -2.28 -38.12
CA SER A 365 8.65 -2.06 -37.76
C SER A 365 8.99 -2.40 -36.31
N SER A 366 7.98 -2.75 -35.51
CA SER A 366 8.08 -3.07 -34.10
C SER A 366 7.32 -4.37 -33.78
N SER A 367 7.39 -4.85 -32.54
CA SER A 367 6.77 -6.08 -32.12
C SER A 367 6.02 -5.89 -30.81
N ILE A 368 4.92 -6.64 -30.61
CA ILE A 368 4.13 -6.67 -29.38
C ILE A 368 4.93 -7.07 -28.13
N LYS A 369 6.13 -7.63 -28.28
CA LYS A 369 7.02 -8.09 -27.20
C LYS A 369 8.48 -7.72 -27.46
N GLY A 370 9.30 -7.80 -26.42
CA GLY A 370 10.73 -7.49 -26.49
C GLY A 370 11.00 -5.98 -26.54
N THR A 371 12.22 -5.61 -26.92
CA THR A 371 12.73 -4.23 -26.79
C THR A 371 11.89 -3.19 -27.52
N SER A 372 11.26 -3.55 -28.65
CA SER A 372 10.43 -2.63 -29.44
C SER A 372 8.97 -2.50 -28.98
N ALA A 373 8.56 -3.25 -27.95
CA ALA A 373 7.19 -3.27 -27.46
C ALA A 373 6.62 -1.90 -27.08
N PRO A 374 7.36 -0.97 -26.44
CA PRO A 374 6.84 0.36 -26.13
C PRO A 374 6.24 1.08 -27.35
N LEU A 375 6.94 1.06 -28.49
CA LEU A 375 6.44 1.65 -29.73
C LEU A 375 5.21 0.92 -30.27
N TRP A 376 5.27 -0.42 -30.33
CA TRP A 376 4.16 -1.21 -30.87
C TRP A 376 2.89 -1.00 -30.06
N VAL A 377 2.97 -1.12 -28.74
CA VAL A 377 1.83 -1.02 -27.83
C VAL A 377 1.28 0.39 -27.82
N GLY A 378 2.14 1.42 -27.79
CA GLY A 378 1.72 2.82 -27.86
C GLY A 378 0.94 3.15 -29.14
N VAL A 379 1.38 2.67 -30.29
CA VAL A 379 0.63 2.85 -31.56
C VAL A 379 -0.64 2.01 -31.56
N ALA A 380 -0.56 0.74 -31.13
CA ALA A 380 -1.69 -0.17 -31.13
C ALA A 380 -2.85 0.35 -30.26
N GLU A 381 -2.54 0.88 -29.07
CA GLU A 381 -3.51 1.51 -28.16
C GLU A 381 -4.28 2.64 -28.85
N MET A 382 -3.58 3.53 -29.56
CA MET A 382 -4.23 4.64 -30.28
C MET A 382 -5.13 4.13 -31.40
N THR A 383 -4.72 3.08 -32.13
CA THR A 383 -5.55 2.51 -33.19
C THR A 383 -6.80 1.82 -32.64
N ASP A 384 -6.68 1.07 -31.52
CA ASP A 384 -7.83 0.41 -30.88
C ASP A 384 -8.82 1.43 -30.31
N TYR A 385 -8.33 2.57 -29.81
CA TYR A 385 -9.17 3.59 -29.21
C TYR A 385 -9.80 4.54 -30.25
N TYR A 386 -9.01 5.15 -31.13
CA TYR A 386 -9.48 6.22 -32.03
C TYR A 386 -9.96 5.74 -33.40
N ASP A 387 -9.61 4.51 -33.82
CA ASP A 387 -10.01 3.97 -35.13
C ASP A 387 -10.48 2.51 -35.05
N LYS A 388 -11.18 2.17 -33.96
CA LYS A 388 -11.64 0.81 -33.64
C LYS A 388 -12.42 0.14 -34.77
N ALA A 389 -13.19 0.90 -35.54
CA ALA A 389 -13.96 0.39 -36.68
C ALA A 389 -13.06 -0.22 -37.78
N HIS A 390 -11.79 0.15 -37.83
CA HIS A 390 -10.78 -0.37 -38.77
C HIS A 390 -9.75 -1.24 -38.07
N CYS A 391 -10.04 -1.79 -36.88
CA CYS A 391 -9.08 -2.58 -36.12
C CYS A 391 -8.44 -3.74 -36.92
N SER A 392 -9.15 -4.33 -37.90
CA SER A 392 -8.61 -5.40 -38.74
C SER A 392 -7.49 -4.92 -39.68
N TYR A 393 -7.51 -3.64 -40.06
CA TYR A 393 -6.45 -3.02 -40.85
C TYR A 393 -5.12 -2.95 -40.08
N TYR A 394 -5.19 -2.79 -38.76
CA TYR A 394 -4.03 -2.70 -37.87
C TYR A 394 -3.67 -4.02 -37.18
N GLY A 395 -4.60 -4.99 -37.15
CA GLY A 395 -4.47 -6.21 -36.35
C GLY A 395 -4.86 -6.06 -34.87
N THR A 396 -5.51 -4.95 -34.47
CA THR A 396 -5.69 -4.56 -33.06
C THR A 396 -7.09 -4.84 -32.49
N CYS A 397 -7.95 -5.61 -33.16
CA CYS A 397 -9.36 -5.79 -32.77
C CYS A 397 -9.60 -6.34 -31.36
N ASN A 398 -8.67 -7.14 -30.84
CA ASN A 398 -8.74 -7.72 -29.50
C ASN A 398 -7.48 -7.38 -28.70
N LEU A 399 -7.01 -6.13 -28.82
CA LEU A 399 -5.70 -5.69 -28.33
C LEU A 399 -5.40 -6.18 -26.92
N GLN A 400 -6.32 -5.99 -25.97
CA GLN A 400 -6.09 -6.34 -24.57
C GLN A 400 -5.87 -7.84 -24.36
N SER A 401 -6.66 -8.68 -25.03
CA SER A 401 -6.47 -10.14 -24.98
C SER A 401 -5.20 -10.57 -25.70
N GLN A 402 -4.83 -9.90 -26.80
CA GLN A 402 -3.56 -10.16 -27.50
C GLN A 402 -2.36 -9.82 -26.60
N LEU A 403 -2.37 -8.67 -25.93
CA LEU A 403 -1.33 -8.28 -24.98
C LEU A 403 -1.25 -9.30 -23.83
N ALA A 404 -2.38 -9.60 -23.17
CA ALA A 404 -2.42 -10.54 -22.06
C ALA A 404 -1.85 -11.91 -22.43
N SER A 405 -2.28 -12.48 -23.56
CA SER A 405 -1.79 -13.78 -24.02
C SER A 405 -0.34 -13.76 -24.51
N SER A 406 0.17 -12.60 -24.92
CA SER A 406 1.54 -12.46 -25.41
C SER A 406 2.56 -12.32 -24.29
N VAL A 407 2.20 -11.64 -23.18
CA VAL A 407 3.16 -11.31 -22.13
C VAL A 407 2.86 -11.97 -20.78
N LEU A 408 1.60 -12.10 -20.36
CA LEU A 408 1.24 -12.72 -19.07
C LEU A 408 1.11 -14.24 -19.20
N THR A 409 2.23 -14.90 -19.48
CA THR A 409 2.27 -16.33 -19.80
C THR A 409 2.21 -17.25 -18.58
N VAL A 410 2.43 -16.71 -17.38
CA VAL A 410 2.35 -17.44 -16.11
C VAL A 410 0.97 -17.20 -15.50
N THR A 411 0.24 -18.28 -15.20
CA THR A 411 -0.99 -18.24 -14.40
C THR A 411 -0.86 -19.25 -13.27
N TYR A 412 -0.92 -18.78 -12.03
CA TYR A 412 -0.67 -19.59 -10.84
C TYR A 412 -1.75 -19.36 -9.78
N PRO A 413 -2.60 -20.36 -9.48
CA PRO A 413 -3.62 -20.23 -8.44
C PRO A 413 -2.96 -20.33 -7.05
N CYS A 414 -3.01 -19.25 -6.28
CA CYS A 414 -2.55 -19.24 -4.89
C CYS A 414 -3.57 -19.86 -3.92
N SER A 415 -4.86 -19.69 -4.21
CA SER A 415 -6.00 -20.23 -3.46
C SER A 415 -7.23 -20.31 -4.38
N SER A 416 -8.40 -20.62 -3.83
CA SER A 416 -9.67 -20.51 -4.56
C SER A 416 -10.06 -19.05 -4.87
N SER A 417 -9.50 -18.07 -4.17
CA SER A 417 -9.81 -16.64 -4.28
C SER A 417 -8.68 -15.81 -4.87
N ILE A 418 -7.45 -16.31 -4.97
CA ILE A 418 -6.28 -15.52 -5.39
C ILE A 418 -5.58 -16.24 -6.54
N THR A 419 -5.38 -15.53 -7.66
CA THR A 419 -4.60 -16.01 -8.80
C THR A 419 -3.53 -15.00 -9.16
N ILE A 420 -2.27 -15.44 -9.26
CA ILE A 420 -1.20 -14.63 -9.84
C ILE A 420 -1.20 -14.83 -11.36
N LYS A 421 -1.17 -13.72 -12.10
CA LYS A 421 -0.90 -13.68 -13.54
C LYS A 421 0.37 -12.89 -13.78
N ALA A 422 1.44 -13.58 -14.15
CA ALA A 422 2.75 -12.95 -14.27
C ALA A 422 3.33 -13.05 -15.68
N GLN A 423 4.16 -12.07 -16.01
CA GLN A 423 4.98 -12.12 -17.22
C GLN A 423 6.09 -13.17 -17.07
N GLN A 424 6.79 -13.12 -15.94
CA GLN A 424 7.83 -14.07 -15.57
C GLN A 424 7.95 -14.09 -14.05
N MET A 425 7.92 -15.30 -13.47
CA MET A 425 8.26 -15.58 -12.08
C MET A 425 8.68 -17.05 -11.99
N THR A 426 9.68 -17.36 -11.19
CA THR A 426 10.08 -18.73 -10.85
C THR A 426 9.05 -19.39 -9.93
N SER A 427 9.10 -20.72 -9.85
CA SER A 427 8.20 -21.47 -8.94
C SER A 427 8.41 -21.10 -7.46
N SER A 428 9.63 -20.75 -7.05
CA SER A 428 9.94 -20.28 -5.69
C SER A 428 9.32 -18.92 -5.41
N GLU A 429 9.46 -17.96 -6.33
CA GLU A 429 8.90 -16.61 -6.20
C GLU A 429 7.36 -16.66 -6.14
N LEU A 430 6.73 -17.46 -7.01
CA LEU A 430 5.29 -17.69 -6.98
C LEU A 430 4.84 -18.26 -5.64
N SER A 431 5.56 -19.27 -5.13
CA SER A 431 5.24 -19.91 -3.85
C SER A 431 5.39 -18.96 -2.65
N SER A 432 6.45 -18.14 -2.63
CA SER A 432 6.66 -17.15 -1.56
C SER A 432 5.63 -16.03 -1.62
N SER A 433 5.33 -15.49 -2.81
CA SER A 433 4.32 -14.44 -2.98
C SER A 433 2.92 -14.93 -2.60
N CYS A 434 2.52 -16.13 -3.05
CA CYS A 434 1.25 -16.74 -2.63
C CYS A 434 1.18 -17.02 -1.13
N SER A 435 2.30 -17.36 -0.49
CA SER A 435 2.32 -17.56 0.96
C SER A 435 2.17 -16.24 1.70
N SER A 436 2.83 -15.18 1.23
CA SER A 436 2.68 -13.83 1.79
C SER A 436 1.23 -13.33 1.69
N LEU A 437 0.62 -13.41 0.50
CA LEU A 437 -0.77 -12.98 0.27
C LEU A 437 -1.76 -13.69 1.20
N ARG A 438 -1.67 -15.03 1.31
CA ARG A 438 -2.55 -15.82 2.19
C ARG A 438 -2.34 -15.51 3.68
N SER A 439 -1.10 -15.27 4.09
CA SER A 439 -0.81 -14.93 5.49
C SER A 439 -1.23 -13.50 5.83
N GLN A 440 -1.12 -12.56 4.89
CA GLN A 440 -1.62 -11.20 5.05
C GLN A 440 -3.14 -11.16 5.15
N ASP A 441 -3.85 -11.97 4.35
CA ASP A 441 -5.31 -12.13 4.42
C ASP A 441 -5.76 -12.44 5.86
N ALA A 442 -5.15 -13.45 6.49
CA ALA A 442 -5.41 -13.80 7.89
C ALA A 442 -5.04 -12.69 8.88
N TYR A 443 -3.93 -11.99 8.63
CA TYR A 443 -3.47 -10.88 9.47
C TYR A 443 -4.44 -9.70 9.44
N PHE A 444 -4.92 -9.31 8.25
CA PHE A 444 -5.90 -8.26 8.04
C PHE A 444 -7.20 -8.53 8.82
N HIS A 445 -7.77 -9.74 8.65
CA HIS A 445 -9.01 -10.13 9.33
C HIS A 445 -8.89 -10.12 10.86
N ASN A 446 -7.69 -10.37 11.39
CA ASN A 446 -7.42 -10.26 12.83
C ASN A 446 -7.32 -8.82 13.33
N ILE A 447 -7.03 -7.83 12.47
CA ILE A 447 -7.00 -6.42 12.86
C ILE A 447 -8.41 -5.85 12.88
N VAL A 448 -9.19 -6.10 11.82
CA VAL A 448 -10.47 -5.39 11.61
C VAL A 448 -11.66 -6.14 12.18
N HIS A 449 -11.50 -7.44 12.46
CA HIS A 449 -12.56 -8.30 13.01
C HIS A 449 -13.87 -8.21 12.21
N ASP A 450 -13.78 -8.25 10.88
CA ASP A 450 -14.96 -8.28 10.01
C ASP A 450 -15.73 -9.61 10.14
N SER A 451 -16.94 -9.62 9.60
CA SER A 451 -17.85 -10.78 9.59
C SER A 451 -18.00 -11.38 8.19
N GLY A 452 -17.04 -11.15 7.30
CA GLY A 452 -17.12 -11.43 5.86
C GLY A 452 -17.36 -10.18 5.02
N PRO A 453 -17.50 -10.33 3.69
CA PRO A 453 -17.58 -9.22 2.76
C PRO A 453 -18.70 -8.23 3.09
N VAL A 454 -18.47 -6.95 2.81
CA VAL A 454 -19.50 -5.92 2.93
C VAL A 454 -20.69 -6.23 2.04
N ALA A 455 -21.85 -5.69 2.40
CA ALA A 455 -23.06 -5.86 1.60
C ALA A 455 -22.83 -5.39 0.15
N ASN A 456 -23.40 -6.12 -0.81
CA ASN A 456 -23.30 -5.84 -2.25
C ASN A 456 -21.90 -5.94 -2.87
N ASP A 457 -20.88 -6.46 -2.17
CA ASP A 457 -19.67 -6.95 -2.84
C ASP A 457 -19.90 -8.40 -3.31
N ASN A 458 -19.97 -8.56 -4.64
CA ASN A 458 -20.16 -9.84 -5.32
C ASN A 458 -18.84 -10.47 -5.82
N ASN A 459 -17.70 -9.85 -5.53
CA ASN A 459 -16.41 -10.42 -5.89
C ASN A 459 -16.22 -11.75 -5.13
N SER A 460 -15.43 -12.64 -5.68
CA SER A 460 -15.03 -13.90 -5.00
C SER A 460 -13.57 -14.28 -5.29
N THR A 461 -12.96 -13.59 -6.25
CA THR A 461 -11.61 -13.84 -6.73
C THR A 461 -10.91 -12.52 -7.03
N ILE A 462 -9.59 -12.46 -6.83
CA ILE A 462 -8.71 -11.38 -7.27
C ILE A 462 -7.61 -11.93 -8.21
N GLU A 463 -7.28 -11.16 -9.25
CA GLU A 463 -6.08 -11.37 -10.05
C GLU A 463 -4.96 -10.45 -9.56
N VAL A 464 -3.81 -11.03 -9.18
CA VAL A 464 -2.58 -10.29 -8.91
C VAL A 464 -1.73 -10.35 -10.19
N VAL A 465 -1.68 -9.26 -10.93
CA VAL A 465 -0.97 -9.13 -12.20
C VAL A 465 0.44 -8.61 -11.94
N VAL A 466 1.47 -9.32 -12.42
CA VAL A 466 2.89 -9.00 -12.16
C VAL A 466 3.68 -8.93 -13.47
N PHE A 467 4.10 -7.74 -13.86
CA PHE A 467 5.03 -7.53 -14.98
C PHE A 467 6.49 -7.76 -14.55
N ASP A 468 7.37 -8.12 -15.48
CA ASP A 468 8.78 -8.47 -15.17
C ASP A 468 9.64 -7.26 -14.74
N SER A 469 9.20 -6.05 -15.09
CA SER A 469 9.91 -4.82 -14.75
C SER A 469 8.99 -3.61 -14.72
N SER A 470 9.46 -2.52 -14.11
CA SER A 470 8.82 -1.20 -14.20
C SER A 470 8.62 -0.72 -15.65
N THR A 471 9.49 -1.13 -16.57
CA THR A 471 9.38 -0.79 -18.00
C THR A 471 8.28 -1.57 -18.69
N ASP A 472 8.14 -2.86 -18.39
CA ASP A 472 7.05 -3.69 -18.90
C ASP A 472 5.70 -3.19 -18.35
N TYR A 473 5.65 -2.80 -17.07
CA TYR A 473 4.47 -2.18 -16.47
C TYR A 473 4.01 -0.94 -17.25
N GLN A 474 4.92 0.03 -17.48
CA GLN A 474 4.62 1.22 -18.28
C GLN A 474 4.24 0.91 -19.73
N THR A 475 4.77 -0.18 -20.29
CA THR A 475 4.50 -0.58 -21.67
C THR A 475 3.09 -1.16 -21.82
N TYR A 476 2.70 -2.07 -20.93
CA TYR A 476 1.54 -2.92 -21.15
C TYR A 476 0.34 -2.58 -20.26
N ALA A 477 0.55 -2.16 -19.01
CA ALA A 477 -0.52 -2.12 -18.02
C ALA A 477 -1.61 -1.11 -18.39
N GLY A 478 -1.23 0.08 -18.85
CA GLY A 478 -2.15 1.09 -19.37
C GLY A 478 -2.98 0.58 -20.56
N ALA A 479 -2.33 0.01 -21.57
CA ALA A 479 -3.02 -0.51 -22.75
C ALA A 479 -3.92 -1.73 -22.44
N MET A 480 -3.58 -2.54 -21.43
CA MET A 480 -4.35 -3.73 -21.04
C MET A 480 -5.54 -3.37 -20.14
N TYR A 481 -5.29 -2.57 -19.10
CA TYR A 481 -6.20 -2.36 -17.97
C TYR A 481 -6.70 -0.92 -17.85
N GLY A 482 -6.17 0.01 -18.65
CA GLY A 482 -6.40 1.46 -18.59
C GLY A 482 -6.17 1.99 -17.20
N ILE A 483 -4.91 1.97 -16.79
CA ILE A 483 -4.47 2.50 -15.50
C ILE A 483 -3.38 3.52 -15.76
N ASP A 484 -3.20 4.47 -14.85
CA ASP A 484 -1.96 5.25 -14.85
C ASP A 484 -0.83 4.29 -14.48
N THR A 485 0.33 4.46 -15.11
CA THR A 485 1.50 3.63 -14.88
C THR A 485 2.64 4.39 -14.20
N ASN A 486 2.43 5.63 -13.79
CA ASN A 486 3.42 6.44 -13.06
C ASN A 486 3.38 6.17 -11.54
N ASN A 487 3.13 4.93 -11.13
CA ASN A 487 2.95 4.53 -9.74
C ASN A 487 3.68 3.21 -9.43
N GLY A 488 3.71 2.85 -8.15
CA GLY A 488 4.32 1.63 -7.66
C GLY A 488 3.51 0.34 -7.90
N GLY A 489 2.34 0.46 -8.52
CA GLY A 489 1.31 -0.57 -8.62
C GLY A 489 -0.06 0.05 -8.40
N MET A 490 -1.14 -0.68 -8.70
CA MET A 490 -2.49 -0.16 -8.54
C MET A 490 -3.51 -1.27 -8.27
N TYR A 491 -4.40 -1.04 -7.31
CA TYR A 491 -5.63 -1.79 -7.13
C TYR A 491 -6.76 -1.21 -8.00
N LEU A 492 -7.19 -2.00 -8.98
CA LEU A 492 -8.34 -1.74 -9.83
C LEU A 492 -9.53 -2.56 -9.32
N GLU A 493 -10.38 -1.93 -8.51
CA GLU A 493 -11.55 -2.57 -7.89
C GLU A 493 -12.66 -2.87 -8.89
N GLY A 494 -12.94 -1.90 -9.79
CA GLY A 494 -14.10 -1.94 -10.67
C GLY A 494 -15.40 -1.66 -9.93
N ASN A 495 -16.48 -2.36 -10.29
CA ASN A 495 -17.77 -2.24 -9.61
C ASN A 495 -18.03 -3.53 -8.80
N PRO A 496 -17.83 -3.53 -7.48
CA PRO A 496 -17.95 -4.74 -6.66
C PRO A 496 -19.36 -5.34 -6.68
N ALA A 497 -20.40 -4.54 -6.97
CA ALA A 497 -21.77 -5.04 -7.09
C ALA A 497 -22.09 -5.66 -8.46
N ALA A 498 -21.26 -5.42 -9.49
CA ALA A 498 -21.53 -5.94 -10.82
C ALA A 498 -21.22 -7.45 -10.93
N ALA A 499 -22.14 -8.20 -11.52
CA ALA A 499 -21.91 -9.61 -11.85
C ALA A 499 -20.73 -9.73 -12.84
N GLY A 500 -19.74 -10.55 -12.50
CA GLY A 500 -18.54 -10.74 -13.31
C GLY A 500 -17.48 -9.65 -13.17
N ASN A 501 -17.59 -8.77 -12.16
CA ASN A 501 -16.49 -7.90 -11.78
C ASN A 501 -15.25 -8.74 -11.43
N GLN A 502 -14.09 -8.28 -11.89
CA GLN A 502 -12.81 -8.94 -11.63
C GLN A 502 -11.85 -7.91 -11.05
N PRO A 503 -11.73 -7.82 -9.72
CA PRO A 503 -10.78 -6.94 -9.07
C PRO A 503 -9.35 -7.39 -9.42
N ARG A 504 -8.46 -6.43 -9.59
CA ARG A 504 -7.06 -6.67 -9.94
C ARG A 504 -6.13 -5.82 -9.11
N PHE A 505 -5.12 -6.45 -8.52
CA PHE A 505 -3.91 -5.75 -8.13
C PHE A 505 -2.90 -5.88 -9.26
N ILE A 506 -2.42 -4.76 -9.81
CA ILE A 506 -1.53 -4.73 -10.98
C ILE A 506 -0.21 -4.09 -10.56
N ALA A 507 0.89 -4.82 -10.70
CA ALA A 507 2.23 -4.39 -10.28
C ALA A 507 3.33 -5.04 -11.13
N TYR A 508 4.56 -4.88 -10.69
CA TYR A 508 5.77 -5.38 -11.34
C TYR A 508 6.80 -5.85 -10.31
N GLU A 509 7.76 -6.65 -10.77
CA GLU A 509 8.97 -6.91 -10.00
C GLU A 509 9.76 -5.60 -9.82
N ALA A 510 10.24 -5.35 -8.60
CA ALA A 510 11.18 -4.28 -8.30
C ALA A 510 12.58 -4.64 -8.83
N GLU A 511 12.79 -4.54 -10.15
CA GLU A 511 13.96 -5.12 -10.82
C GLU A 511 15.32 -4.56 -10.35
N TRP A 512 15.31 -3.41 -9.65
CA TRP A 512 16.48 -2.79 -9.03
C TRP A 512 16.94 -3.47 -7.73
N LEU A 513 16.15 -4.38 -7.16
CA LEU A 513 16.51 -5.16 -5.97
C LEU A 513 17.20 -6.49 -6.33
N ARG A 514 17.29 -6.83 -7.62
CA ARG A 514 17.94 -8.07 -8.09
C ARG A 514 19.37 -8.20 -7.51
N PRO A 515 19.76 -9.41 -7.04
CA PRO A 515 19.09 -10.69 -7.27
C PRO A 515 17.92 -11.00 -6.32
N ASP A 516 17.61 -10.14 -5.34
CA ASP A 516 16.46 -10.34 -4.46
C ASP A 516 15.15 -10.03 -5.21
N PHE A 517 14.20 -10.95 -5.14
CA PHE A 517 12.90 -10.78 -5.79
C PHE A 517 11.89 -10.11 -4.84
N GLN A 518 11.21 -9.09 -5.34
CA GLN A 518 10.08 -8.47 -4.66
C GLN A 518 9.08 -7.95 -5.69
N ILE A 519 7.80 -8.28 -5.51
CA ILE A 519 6.71 -7.56 -6.20
C ILE A 519 6.59 -6.20 -5.51
N TRP A 520 6.77 -5.12 -6.28
CA TRP A 520 6.76 -3.77 -5.73
C TRP A 520 5.42 -3.46 -5.07
N ASN A 521 5.48 -2.93 -3.84
CA ASN A 521 4.34 -2.58 -2.99
C ASN A 521 3.25 -3.67 -2.76
N LEU A 522 3.58 -4.96 -2.93
CA LEU A 522 2.65 -6.09 -2.82
C LEU A 522 1.68 -6.02 -1.63
N ASN A 523 2.21 -5.87 -0.41
CA ASN A 523 1.38 -5.92 0.79
C ASN A 523 0.57 -4.63 1.01
N HIS A 524 1.03 -3.48 0.50
CA HIS A 524 0.23 -2.25 0.56
C HIS A 524 -1.01 -2.40 -0.32
N GLU A 525 -0.81 -2.72 -1.58
CA GLU A 525 -1.90 -2.79 -2.57
C GLU A 525 -2.87 -3.94 -2.32
N TYR A 526 -2.37 -5.08 -1.83
CA TYR A 526 -3.27 -6.16 -1.42
C TYR A 526 -4.17 -5.75 -0.25
N THR A 527 -3.73 -4.81 0.60
CA THR A 527 -4.59 -4.28 1.67
C THR A 527 -5.78 -3.51 1.10
N HIS A 528 -5.61 -2.74 0.02
CA HIS A 528 -6.74 -2.02 -0.61
C HIS A 528 -7.83 -2.96 -1.12
N TYR A 529 -7.45 -4.13 -1.64
CA TYR A 529 -8.42 -5.17 -1.98
C TYR A 529 -9.20 -5.67 -0.76
N LEU A 530 -8.50 -5.94 0.34
CA LEU A 530 -9.12 -6.43 1.56
C LEU A 530 -10.02 -5.35 2.21
N ASP A 531 -9.54 -4.10 2.29
CA ASP A 531 -10.28 -2.96 2.84
C ASP A 531 -11.54 -2.68 2.02
N GLY A 532 -11.43 -2.61 0.68
CA GLY A 532 -12.57 -2.45 -0.23
C GLY A 532 -13.61 -3.57 -0.08
N ARG A 533 -13.16 -4.81 0.11
CA ARG A 533 -14.05 -5.97 0.21
C ARG A 533 -14.71 -6.14 1.57
N PHE A 534 -14.01 -5.85 2.65
CA PHE A 534 -14.40 -6.25 4.01
C PHE A 534 -14.74 -5.07 4.93
N ASP A 535 -14.31 -3.86 4.61
CA ASP A 535 -14.50 -2.67 5.45
C ASP A 535 -15.22 -1.52 4.77
N MET A 536 -15.05 -1.33 3.46
CA MET A 536 -15.58 -0.18 2.74
C MET A 536 -16.77 -0.54 1.84
N TYR A 537 -17.98 -0.11 2.19
CA TYR A 537 -19.16 -0.43 1.38
C TYR A 537 -19.22 0.28 0.01
N GLY A 538 -19.47 -0.47 -1.06
CA GLY A 538 -19.62 0.09 -2.40
C GLY A 538 -18.28 0.17 -3.13
N ASP A 539 -18.23 0.96 -4.21
CA ASP A 539 -16.96 1.19 -4.91
C ASP A 539 -16.11 2.28 -4.21
N PHE A 540 -14.85 2.41 -4.64
CA PHE A 540 -13.93 3.44 -4.16
C PHE A 540 -14.54 4.85 -4.08
N ASN A 541 -15.36 5.26 -5.05
CA ASN A 541 -15.97 6.60 -5.05
C ASN A 541 -17.01 6.76 -3.93
N ALA A 542 -17.74 5.70 -3.59
CA ALA A 542 -18.60 5.72 -2.41
C ALA A 542 -17.76 5.97 -1.14
N GLY A 543 -16.61 5.28 -1.03
CA GLY A 543 -15.68 5.37 0.09
C GLY A 543 -15.06 6.75 0.32
N VAL A 544 -14.94 7.58 -0.72
CA VAL A 544 -14.32 8.92 -0.63
C VAL A 544 -15.31 10.08 -0.68
N THR A 545 -16.62 9.82 -0.49
CA THR A 545 -17.64 10.87 -0.39
C THR A 545 -17.47 11.77 0.84
N THR A 546 -16.79 11.29 1.86
CA THR A 546 -16.27 12.07 2.99
C THR A 546 -14.75 11.87 3.10
N PRO A 547 -14.01 12.72 3.84
CA PRO A 547 -12.58 12.52 4.04
C PRO A 547 -12.28 11.19 4.76
N THR A 548 -11.81 10.20 4.00
CA THR A 548 -11.46 8.85 4.45
C THR A 548 -10.04 8.45 4.08
N VAL A 549 -9.30 9.30 3.37
CA VAL A 549 -7.95 8.99 2.85
C VAL A 549 -6.94 8.73 3.97
N TRP A 550 -7.12 9.34 5.15
CA TRP A 550 -6.31 9.02 6.33
C TRP A 550 -6.41 7.54 6.72
N TRP A 551 -7.59 6.94 6.54
CA TRP A 551 -7.85 5.53 6.74
C TRP A 551 -7.34 4.73 5.56
N ILE A 552 -7.83 4.98 4.34
CA ILE A 552 -7.50 4.16 3.16
C ILE A 552 -5.98 3.98 3.00
N GLU A 553 -5.24 5.07 2.98
CA GLU A 553 -3.77 5.01 2.78
C GLU A 553 -3.02 4.70 4.07
N GLY A 554 -3.46 5.28 5.19
CA GLY A 554 -2.82 5.04 6.47
C GLY A 554 -2.94 3.58 6.93
N PHE A 555 -4.05 2.92 6.60
CA PHE A 555 -4.35 1.55 6.95
C PHE A 555 -3.59 0.57 6.04
N ALA A 556 -3.53 0.85 4.74
CA ALA A 556 -2.67 0.09 3.83
C ALA A 556 -1.19 0.13 4.25
N GLU A 557 -0.70 1.31 4.63
CA GLU A 557 0.65 1.46 5.20
C GLU A 557 0.80 0.70 6.53
N TYR A 558 -0.19 0.83 7.41
CA TYR A 558 -0.18 0.18 8.72
C TYR A 558 -0.12 -1.34 8.59
N VAL A 559 -1.00 -1.94 7.79
CA VAL A 559 -1.00 -3.38 7.53
C VAL A 559 0.29 -3.80 6.86
N SER A 560 0.73 -3.09 5.82
CA SER A 560 1.94 -3.43 5.04
C SER A 560 3.22 -3.47 5.90
N TYR A 561 3.50 -2.41 6.66
CA TYR A 561 4.69 -2.37 7.50
C TYR A 561 4.60 -3.35 8.66
N SER A 562 3.45 -3.40 9.35
CA SER A 562 3.27 -4.24 10.55
C SER A 562 3.27 -5.73 10.24
N TYR A 563 2.60 -6.15 9.15
CA TYR A 563 2.62 -7.53 8.67
C TYR A 563 4.04 -8.01 8.31
N ARG A 564 4.83 -7.14 7.65
CA ARG A 564 6.21 -7.47 7.24
C ARG A 564 7.22 -7.37 8.39
N GLY A 565 6.85 -6.77 9.53
CA GLY A 565 7.78 -6.50 10.62
C GLY A 565 8.86 -5.48 10.27
N VAL A 566 8.61 -4.56 9.33
CA VAL A 566 9.57 -3.56 8.87
C VAL A 566 9.29 -2.18 9.50
N PRO A 567 10.27 -1.49 10.11
CA PRO A 567 10.02 -0.18 10.71
C PRO A 567 9.69 0.88 9.66
N TYR A 568 8.71 1.76 9.95
CA TYR A 568 8.42 2.92 9.10
C TYR A 568 9.16 4.17 9.61
N ASN A 569 10.47 4.22 9.37
CA ASN A 569 11.37 5.24 9.93
C ASN A 569 11.00 6.68 9.52
N GLU A 570 10.52 6.89 8.30
CA GLU A 570 10.07 8.18 7.80
C GLU A 570 8.85 8.67 8.58
N ALA A 571 7.87 7.80 8.86
CA ALA A 571 6.73 8.15 9.71
C ALA A 571 7.17 8.47 11.14
N MET A 572 8.14 7.74 11.70
CA MET A 572 8.69 8.05 13.02
C MET A 572 9.40 9.41 13.06
N THR A 573 10.07 9.78 11.96
CA THR A 573 10.68 11.10 11.82
C THR A 573 9.64 12.21 11.81
N GLU A 574 8.51 12.00 11.12
CA GLU A 574 7.38 12.94 11.16
C GLU A 574 6.73 13.01 12.54
N ALA A 575 6.59 11.88 13.24
CA ALA A 575 6.07 11.86 14.61
C ALA A 575 6.87 12.80 15.54
N GLY A 576 8.20 12.78 15.45
CA GLY A 576 9.07 13.69 16.20
C GLY A 576 8.91 15.17 15.88
N ARG A 577 8.29 15.52 14.75
CA ARG A 577 7.97 16.91 14.40
C ARG A 577 6.67 17.41 15.03
N GLY A 578 5.75 16.51 15.38
CA GLY A 578 4.46 16.87 15.98
C GLY A 578 3.64 17.86 15.15
N THR A 579 3.69 17.77 13.82
CA THR A 579 3.16 18.80 12.90
C THR A 579 1.64 18.93 12.94
N TYR A 580 0.92 17.80 13.06
CA TYR A 580 -0.55 17.79 13.01
C TYR A 580 -1.17 17.26 14.29
N ALA A 581 -2.27 17.88 14.71
CA ALA A 581 -3.20 17.30 15.66
C ALA A 581 -3.95 16.12 14.99
N LEU A 582 -4.31 15.09 15.75
CA LEU A 582 -5.05 13.93 15.23
C LEU A 582 -6.36 14.35 14.57
N SER A 583 -7.10 15.26 15.21
CA SER A 583 -8.36 15.81 14.70
C SER A 583 -8.23 16.44 13.30
N THR A 584 -7.06 17.01 12.96
CA THR A 584 -6.78 17.56 11.63
C THR A 584 -6.57 16.45 10.59
N LEU A 585 -6.02 15.30 11.00
CA LEU A 585 -5.72 14.20 10.09
C LEU A 585 -6.99 13.50 9.60
N PHE A 586 -8.09 13.55 10.35
CA PHE A 586 -9.39 13.06 9.88
C PHE A 586 -9.95 13.82 8.66
N ASP A 587 -9.37 14.98 8.31
CA ASP A 587 -9.74 15.78 7.13
C ASP A 587 -8.83 15.51 5.92
N THR A 588 -8.00 14.47 5.99
CA THR A 588 -7.07 14.15 4.90
C THR A 588 -7.82 13.67 3.67
N THR A 589 -7.46 14.24 2.53
CA THR A 589 -7.96 13.91 1.18
C THR A 589 -6.77 13.77 0.23
N TYR A 590 -6.99 13.26 -0.98
CA TYR A 590 -5.96 13.20 -2.02
C TYR A 590 -5.49 14.57 -2.50
N SER A 591 -6.10 15.68 -2.09
CA SER A 591 -5.57 17.04 -2.38
C SER A 591 -4.46 17.49 -1.43
N ASN A 592 -4.13 16.67 -0.42
CA ASN A 592 -3.05 16.93 0.52
C ASN A 592 -1.73 16.34 0.03
N ASP A 593 -0.62 16.80 0.61
CA ASP A 593 0.70 16.28 0.24
C ASP A 593 0.90 14.81 0.66
N THR A 594 1.83 14.14 0.00
CA THR A 594 2.13 12.72 0.24
C THR A 594 2.61 12.44 1.67
N THR A 595 3.22 13.41 2.37
CA THR A 595 3.62 13.23 3.77
C THR A 595 2.39 13.13 4.66
N ARG A 596 1.41 14.01 4.45
CA ARG A 596 0.14 13.98 5.19
C ARG A 596 -0.67 12.72 4.88
N ILE A 597 -0.75 12.31 3.61
CA ILE A 597 -1.54 11.15 3.18
C ILE A 597 -1.00 9.86 3.82
N TYR A 598 0.27 9.54 3.61
CA TYR A 598 0.78 8.21 3.93
C TYR A 598 1.40 8.12 5.33
N ARG A 599 2.33 9.02 5.67
CA ARG A 599 3.08 8.94 6.93
C ARG A 599 2.21 9.34 8.12
N TRP A 600 1.54 10.49 8.00
CA TRP A 600 0.62 10.93 9.04
C TRP A 600 -0.67 10.11 9.07
N GLY A 601 -1.13 9.61 7.91
CA GLY A 601 -2.18 8.58 7.85
C GLY A 601 -1.81 7.33 8.63
N TYR A 602 -0.62 6.75 8.38
CA TYR A 602 -0.09 5.60 9.11
C TYR A 602 -0.08 5.82 10.62
N LEU A 603 0.44 6.96 11.08
CA LEU A 603 0.48 7.30 12.50
C LEU A 603 -0.92 7.41 13.10
N ALA A 604 -1.84 8.08 12.41
CA ALA A 604 -3.22 8.27 12.87
C ALA A 604 -3.97 6.94 12.98
N VAL A 605 -3.88 6.09 11.94
CA VAL A 605 -4.50 4.75 11.94
C VAL A 605 -3.91 3.88 13.04
N ARG A 606 -2.57 3.84 13.14
CA ARG A 606 -1.89 3.08 14.19
C ARG A 606 -2.34 3.49 15.59
N TYR A 607 -2.34 4.79 15.89
CA TYR A 607 -2.79 5.29 17.19
C TYR A 607 -4.24 4.94 17.47
N MET A 608 -5.15 5.11 16.50
CA MET A 608 -6.56 4.79 16.67
C MET A 608 -6.80 3.30 16.89
N LEU A 609 -6.13 2.43 16.14
CA LEU A 609 -6.25 0.97 16.31
C LEU A 609 -5.65 0.49 17.64
N GLU A 610 -4.48 1.01 18.04
CA GLU A 610 -3.79 0.54 19.24
C GLU A 610 -4.34 1.13 20.55
N LYS A 611 -4.75 2.40 20.54
CA LYS A 611 -5.17 3.12 21.76
C LYS A 611 -6.68 3.26 21.89
N HIS A 612 -7.41 3.26 20.78
CA HIS A 612 -8.86 3.51 20.75
C HIS A 612 -9.66 2.47 19.94
N PRO A 613 -9.44 1.15 20.12
CA PRO A 613 -10.06 0.11 19.29
C PRO A 613 -11.59 0.12 19.33
N SER A 614 -12.22 0.52 20.45
CA SER A 614 -13.67 0.62 20.55
C SER A 614 -14.27 1.71 19.66
N ASP A 615 -13.60 2.85 19.55
CA ASP A 615 -14.01 3.93 18.66
C ASP A 615 -13.79 3.52 17.20
N MET A 616 -12.67 2.84 16.91
CA MET A 616 -12.40 2.37 15.56
C MET A 616 -13.41 1.30 15.10
N ASN A 617 -13.82 0.38 15.98
CA ASN A 617 -14.91 -0.57 15.70
C ASN A 617 -16.22 0.14 15.33
N THR A 618 -16.52 1.27 15.97
CA THR A 618 -17.70 2.08 15.65
C THR A 618 -17.58 2.72 14.27
N VAL A 619 -16.42 3.30 13.95
CA VAL A 619 -16.15 3.91 12.64
C VAL A 619 -16.21 2.86 11.52
N LEU A 620 -15.58 1.69 11.71
CA LEU A 620 -15.65 0.56 10.77
C LEU A 620 -17.08 0.06 10.57
N GLY A 621 -17.91 0.01 11.62
CA GLY A 621 -19.33 -0.31 11.50
C GLY A 621 -20.09 0.64 10.57
N TYR A 622 -19.75 1.94 10.58
CA TYR A 622 -20.31 2.90 9.64
C TYR A 622 -19.76 2.75 8.23
N TYR A 623 -18.46 2.49 8.05
CA TYR A 623 -17.86 2.24 6.73
C TYR A 623 -18.45 0.99 6.05
N ARG A 624 -18.57 -0.12 6.79
CA ARG A 624 -19.14 -1.39 6.31
C ARG A 624 -20.61 -1.30 5.91
N SER A 625 -21.34 -0.33 6.47
CA SER A 625 -22.75 -0.06 6.14
C SER A 625 -22.94 1.07 5.13
N GLY A 626 -21.85 1.68 4.65
CA GLY A 626 -21.90 2.82 3.71
C GLY A 626 -22.44 4.09 4.34
N ASN A 627 -22.45 4.20 5.67
CA ASN A 627 -22.93 5.38 6.39
C ASN A 627 -21.80 6.40 6.60
N TRP A 628 -21.26 6.89 5.48
CA TRP A 628 -20.09 7.77 5.44
C TRP A 628 -20.27 9.06 6.24
N ASN A 629 -21.49 9.62 6.27
CA ASN A 629 -21.81 10.82 7.03
C ASN A 629 -21.82 10.56 8.54
N ALA A 630 -22.34 9.42 9.00
CA ALA A 630 -22.31 9.07 10.42
C ALA A 630 -20.88 8.81 10.90
N ALA A 631 -20.07 8.11 10.10
CA ALA A 631 -18.64 7.95 10.37
C ALA A 631 -17.94 9.30 10.51
N ARG A 632 -18.20 10.20 9.56
CA ARG A 632 -17.65 11.56 9.55
C ARG A 632 -18.05 12.34 10.80
N SER A 633 -19.34 12.37 11.14
CA SER A 633 -19.82 13.03 12.36
C SER A 633 -19.22 12.42 13.63
N TYR A 634 -19.04 11.10 13.68
CA TYR A 634 -18.42 10.43 14.82
C TYR A 634 -16.96 10.88 14.99
N LEU A 635 -16.17 10.88 13.90
CA LEU A 635 -14.78 11.34 13.90
C LEU A 635 -14.66 12.83 14.28
N THR A 636 -15.44 13.71 13.67
CA THR A 636 -15.25 15.16 13.85
C THR A 636 -15.96 15.75 15.06
N SER A 637 -17.02 15.09 15.56
CA SER A 637 -17.86 15.65 16.63
C SER A 637 -17.85 14.81 17.90
N THR A 638 -17.95 13.48 17.79
CA THR A 638 -17.91 12.61 18.97
C THR A 638 -16.49 12.44 19.48
N ILE A 639 -15.55 12.05 18.62
CA ILE A 639 -14.12 12.02 18.94
C ILE A 639 -13.59 13.45 18.97
N GLY A 640 -13.80 14.22 17.90
CA GLY A 640 -13.39 15.62 17.82
C GLY A 640 -11.91 15.80 18.21
N THR A 641 -11.65 16.68 19.17
CA THR A 641 -10.30 16.97 19.67
C THR A 641 -9.94 16.20 20.96
N ARG A 642 -10.79 15.27 21.42
CA ARG A 642 -10.62 14.59 22.73
C ARG A 642 -9.27 13.91 22.87
N TYR A 643 -8.72 13.40 21.78
CA TYR A 643 -7.47 12.64 21.78
C TYR A 643 -6.24 13.45 21.39
N ASP A 644 -6.38 14.73 21.00
CA ASP A 644 -5.24 15.50 20.49
C ASP A 644 -4.12 15.64 21.53
N SER A 645 -4.45 15.80 22.82
CA SER A 645 -3.43 15.89 23.88
C SER A 645 -2.69 14.57 24.13
N ASP A 646 -3.40 13.44 24.11
CA ASP A 646 -2.80 12.12 24.32
C ASP A 646 -2.03 11.67 23.08
N TRP A 647 -2.53 11.99 21.89
CA TRP A 647 -1.84 11.85 20.61
C TRP A 647 -0.45 12.46 20.62
N TYR A 648 -0.28 13.72 21.06
CA TYR A 648 1.06 14.33 21.13
C TYR A 648 1.98 13.63 22.13
N THR A 649 1.44 13.10 23.21
CA THR A 649 2.21 12.29 24.18
C THR A 649 2.69 10.99 23.53
N TRP A 650 1.80 10.32 22.81
CA TRP A 650 2.13 9.11 22.05
C TRP A 650 3.15 9.37 20.94
N LEU A 651 3.03 10.46 20.19
CA LEU A 651 4.01 10.85 19.16
C LEU A 651 5.41 11.06 19.75
N ALA A 652 5.51 11.72 20.91
CA ALA A 652 6.79 11.92 21.60
C ALA A 652 7.42 10.57 22.02
N GLY A 653 6.61 9.62 22.49
CA GLY A 653 7.06 8.25 22.75
C GLY A 653 7.57 7.55 21.49
N CYS A 654 6.82 7.64 20.39
CA CYS A 654 7.22 7.10 19.10
C CYS A 654 8.55 7.67 18.59
N ALA A 655 8.75 8.99 18.71
CA ALA A 655 10.00 9.64 18.32
C ALA A 655 11.20 9.17 19.16
N ALA A 656 10.96 8.73 20.40
CA ALA A 656 11.95 8.12 21.28
C ALA A 656 12.15 6.60 21.02
N GLY A 657 11.45 6.02 20.05
CA GLY A 657 11.49 4.59 19.74
C GLY A 657 10.58 3.72 20.62
N ASP A 658 9.76 4.33 21.47
CA ASP A 658 8.82 3.66 22.38
C ASP A 658 7.39 4.14 22.09
N CYS A 659 6.81 3.64 21.00
CA CYS A 659 5.41 3.88 20.60
C CYS A 659 4.38 3.25 21.56
N GLY A 660 4.69 3.10 22.85
CA GLY A 660 3.82 2.53 23.87
C GLY A 660 4.00 1.03 24.09
N GLY A 661 5.24 0.53 24.07
CA GLY A 661 5.61 -0.78 24.66
C GLY A 661 5.70 -2.00 23.73
N GLY A 662 5.67 -1.84 22.40
CA GLY A 662 5.84 -2.93 21.43
C GLY A 662 6.98 -2.66 20.44
N THR A 663 7.45 -3.70 19.73
CA THR A 663 8.40 -3.53 18.61
C THR A 663 7.83 -2.57 17.57
N ASN A 664 8.69 -1.81 16.90
CA ASN A 664 8.30 -0.95 15.79
C ASN A 664 8.72 -1.64 14.47
N PRO A 665 7.77 -2.09 13.62
CA PRO A 665 6.33 -1.94 13.72
C PRO A 665 5.72 -3.05 14.61
N PRO A 666 4.43 -2.95 14.98
CA PRO A 666 3.75 -3.97 15.76
C PRO A 666 3.52 -5.22 14.90
N GLY A 667 4.55 -6.04 14.76
CA GLY A 667 4.36 -7.45 14.43
C GLY A 667 3.73 -8.14 15.63
N ASN A 668 2.77 -9.04 15.39
CA ASN A 668 2.32 -9.95 16.43
C ASN A 668 3.53 -10.72 16.96
N GLN A 669 3.83 -10.61 18.26
CA GLN A 669 4.90 -11.42 18.84
C GLN A 669 4.32 -12.78 19.18
N ALA A 670 4.73 -13.80 18.43
CA ALA A 670 4.26 -15.15 18.68
C ALA A 670 4.41 -15.51 20.18
N PRO A 671 3.41 -16.19 20.77
CA PRO A 671 3.43 -16.50 22.19
C PRO A 671 4.66 -17.33 22.52
N THR A 672 5.10 -17.31 23.77
CA THR A 672 6.12 -18.26 24.23
C THR A 672 5.41 -19.46 24.84
N ALA A 673 5.43 -20.59 24.13
CA ALA A 673 4.93 -21.85 24.68
C ALA A 673 5.85 -22.34 25.80
N ALA A 674 5.29 -22.68 26.96
CA ALA A 674 6.03 -23.27 28.06
C ALA A 674 5.11 -24.13 28.93
N PHE A 675 5.64 -25.19 29.53
CA PHE A 675 4.88 -26.00 30.49
C PHE A 675 5.78 -26.79 31.45
N THR A 676 5.20 -27.16 32.58
CA THR A 676 5.80 -28.08 33.56
C THR A 676 4.98 -29.36 33.69
N THR A 677 5.57 -30.38 34.31
CA THR A 677 4.93 -31.70 34.47
C THR A 677 5.19 -32.24 35.86
N ALA A 678 4.19 -32.89 36.45
CA ALA A 678 4.34 -33.72 37.65
C ALA A 678 3.92 -35.16 37.30
N VAL A 679 4.82 -36.12 37.51
CA VAL A 679 4.61 -37.53 37.18
C VAL A 679 4.32 -38.32 38.46
N GLN A 680 3.23 -39.08 38.47
CA GLN A 680 2.90 -40.05 39.52
C GLN A 680 2.49 -41.37 38.90
N GLY A 681 3.43 -42.30 38.87
CA GLY A 681 3.21 -43.57 38.18
C GLY A 681 2.96 -43.36 36.68
N LEU A 682 1.82 -43.88 36.18
CA LEU A 682 1.40 -43.72 34.80
C LEU A 682 0.63 -42.42 34.55
N GLU A 683 0.27 -41.68 35.61
CA GLU A 683 -0.45 -40.41 35.50
C GLU A 683 0.52 -39.23 35.48
N VAL A 684 0.25 -38.26 34.62
CA VAL A 684 1.01 -37.02 34.49
C VAL A 684 0.06 -35.84 34.51
N ALA A 685 0.28 -34.93 35.45
CA ALA A 685 -0.33 -33.62 35.45
C ALA A 685 0.54 -32.64 34.67
N PHE A 686 -0.06 -31.89 33.74
CA PHE A 686 0.58 -30.85 32.95
C PHE A 686 0.10 -29.48 33.41
N THR A 687 1.02 -28.54 33.57
CA THR A 687 0.71 -27.15 33.91
C THR A 687 1.24 -26.24 32.81
N ASP A 688 0.32 -25.58 32.09
CA ASP A 688 0.67 -24.54 31.12
C ASP A 688 1.31 -23.33 31.81
N GLN A 689 2.44 -22.88 31.27
CA GLN A 689 3.19 -21.68 31.68
C GLN A 689 3.39 -20.72 30.50
N SER A 690 2.66 -20.92 29.41
CA SER A 690 2.81 -20.15 28.21
C SER A 690 2.39 -18.70 28.44
N THR A 691 3.12 -17.78 27.84
CA THR A 691 2.87 -16.34 27.93
C THR A 691 2.72 -15.76 26.55
N ASP A 692 1.97 -14.68 26.46
CA ASP A 692 1.92 -13.82 25.29
C ASP A 692 2.29 -12.40 25.73
N ALA A 693 3.25 -11.79 25.04
CA ALA A 693 3.84 -10.52 25.43
C ALA A 693 3.02 -9.32 24.96
N ASP A 694 2.27 -9.46 23.87
CA ASP A 694 1.50 -8.40 23.24
C ASP A 694 0.01 -8.76 23.04
N GLY A 695 -0.45 -9.82 23.70
CA GLY A 695 -1.81 -10.34 23.57
C GLY A 695 -2.20 -11.37 24.63
N THR A 696 -3.11 -12.28 24.25
CA THR A 696 -3.62 -13.36 25.10
C THR A 696 -3.61 -14.69 24.36
N ILE A 697 -3.46 -15.82 25.08
CA ILE A 697 -3.49 -17.15 24.46
C ILE A 697 -4.93 -17.60 24.19
N ALA A 698 -5.35 -17.53 22.92
CA ALA A 698 -6.66 -17.91 22.43
C ALA A 698 -6.93 -19.43 22.43
N SER A 699 -5.93 -20.27 22.10
CA SER A 699 -6.14 -21.73 22.09
C SER A 699 -4.89 -22.55 22.41
N ARG A 700 -5.12 -23.81 22.81
CA ARG A 700 -4.08 -24.77 23.24
C ARG A 700 -4.36 -26.12 22.62
N THR A 701 -3.31 -26.78 22.15
CA THR A 701 -3.35 -28.16 21.68
C THR A 701 -2.19 -28.95 22.28
N TRP A 702 -2.52 -29.96 23.06
CA TRP A 702 -1.59 -30.94 23.61
C TRP A 702 -1.51 -32.17 22.71
N ASN A 703 -0.31 -32.68 22.48
CA ASN A 703 -0.06 -34.01 21.95
C ASN A 703 0.80 -34.77 22.95
N PHE A 704 0.28 -35.87 23.50
CA PHE A 704 0.95 -36.61 24.58
C PHE A 704 2.00 -37.61 24.09
N GLY A 705 2.25 -37.72 22.78
CA GLY A 705 3.25 -38.62 22.22
C GLY A 705 2.83 -40.10 22.14
N ASP A 706 1.61 -40.45 22.56
CA ASP A 706 1.00 -41.79 22.45
C ASP A 706 -0.16 -41.83 21.42
N GLY A 707 -0.30 -40.76 20.63
CA GLY A 707 -1.38 -40.59 19.66
C GLY A 707 -2.63 -39.88 20.20
N THR A 708 -2.70 -39.60 21.51
CA THR A 708 -3.82 -38.85 22.11
C THR A 708 -3.52 -37.35 22.26
N THR A 709 -4.58 -36.54 22.32
CA THR A 709 -4.49 -35.06 22.39
C THR A 709 -5.45 -34.46 23.42
N SER A 710 -5.27 -33.18 23.76
CA SER A 710 -6.18 -32.41 24.62
C SER A 710 -6.16 -30.92 24.29
N THR A 711 -7.23 -30.20 24.57
CA THR A 711 -7.32 -28.73 24.43
C THR A 711 -7.49 -28.01 25.78
N ALA A 712 -7.52 -28.74 26.89
CA ALA A 712 -7.60 -28.15 28.23
C ALA A 712 -6.34 -27.32 28.55
N THR A 713 -6.47 -26.27 29.36
CA THR A 713 -5.34 -25.42 29.76
C THR A 713 -4.24 -26.23 30.46
N SER A 714 -4.61 -27.00 31.48
CA SER A 714 -3.70 -27.83 32.26
C SER A 714 -4.28 -29.24 32.41
N PRO A 715 -4.09 -30.15 31.43
CA PRO A 715 -4.69 -31.48 31.46
C PRO A 715 -3.97 -32.44 32.44
N SER A 716 -4.68 -33.47 32.91
CA SER A 716 -4.08 -34.70 33.43
C SER A 716 -4.20 -35.82 32.39
N LYS A 717 -3.17 -36.66 32.28
CA LYS A 717 -3.11 -37.79 31.33
C LYS A 717 -2.53 -39.03 32.00
N THR A 718 -3.24 -40.15 31.90
CA THR A 718 -2.75 -41.48 32.26
C THR A 718 -2.30 -42.24 31.02
N TYR A 719 -1.06 -42.72 31.01
CA TYR A 719 -0.51 -43.53 29.92
C TYR A 719 -0.85 -45.01 30.12
N ALA A 720 -1.09 -45.73 29.02
CA ALA A 720 -1.42 -47.16 29.07
C ALA A 720 -0.22 -48.05 29.45
N ALA A 721 1.00 -47.58 29.21
CA ALA A 721 2.23 -48.31 29.47
C ALA A 721 3.31 -47.40 30.05
N ALA A 722 4.26 -48.00 30.79
CA ALA A 722 5.49 -47.33 31.17
C ALA A 722 6.32 -47.02 29.92
N GLY A 723 6.96 -45.86 29.89
CA GLY A 723 7.74 -45.42 28.74
C GLY A 723 8.11 -43.94 28.79
N THR A 724 8.88 -43.51 27.80
CA THR A 724 9.21 -42.10 27.59
C THR A 724 8.43 -41.57 26.40
N TYR A 725 7.67 -40.50 26.63
CA TYR A 725 6.77 -39.88 25.66
C TYR A 725 7.21 -38.44 25.36
N THR A 726 7.28 -38.06 24.09
CA THR A 726 7.54 -36.68 23.69
C THR A 726 6.23 -35.90 23.66
N VAL A 727 5.99 -35.13 24.72
CA VAL A 727 4.80 -34.29 24.84
C VAL A 727 5.05 -32.95 24.17
N LYS A 728 4.07 -32.46 23.42
CA LYS A 728 4.07 -31.13 22.79
C LYS A 728 2.87 -30.33 23.24
N LEU A 729 3.09 -29.07 23.60
CA LEU A 729 2.07 -28.04 23.76
C LEU A 729 2.23 -27.04 22.63
N THR A 730 1.21 -26.89 21.79
CA THR A 730 1.10 -25.79 20.82
C THR A 730 0.08 -24.81 21.34
N VAL A 731 0.48 -23.55 21.54
CA VAL A 731 -0.41 -22.45 21.90
C VAL A 731 -0.59 -21.51 20.71
N THR A 732 -1.78 -20.93 20.59
CA THR A 732 -2.13 -19.91 19.60
C THR A 732 -2.60 -18.67 20.33
N ASP A 733 -2.05 -17.51 20.00
CA ASP A 733 -2.48 -16.23 20.55
C ASP A 733 -3.79 -15.71 19.91
N ASP A 734 -4.29 -14.59 20.44
CA ASP A 734 -5.47 -13.85 19.97
C ASP A 734 -5.28 -13.18 18.60
N LYS A 735 -4.04 -13.11 18.12
CA LYS A 735 -3.66 -12.66 16.77
C LYS A 735 -3.22 -13.82 15.86
N ARG A 736 -3.55 -15.06 16.25
CA ARG A 736 -3.33 -16.35 15.58
C ARG A 736 -1.87 -16.78 15.34
N ALA A 737 -0.84 -16.14 15.91
CA ALA A 737 0.49 -16.73 15.86
C ALA A 737 0.59 -17.89 16.86
N THR A 738 1.43 -18.86 16.50
CA THR A 738 1.55 -20.11 17.24
C THR A 738 2.96 -20.34 17.72
N SER A 739 3.08 -20.98 18.87
CA SER A 739 4.36 -21.45 19.40
C SER A 739 4.20 -22.84 19.96
N THR A 740 5.27 -23.64 19.91
CA THR A 740 5.25 -25.04 20.36
C THR A 740 6.40 -25.31 21.32
N ALA A 741 6.07 -25.80 22.51
CA ALA A 741 7.03 -26.35 23.46
C ALA A 741 6.98 -27.88 23.41
N GLY A 742 8.15 -28.52 23.46
CA GLY A 742 8.27 -29.98 23.52
C GLY A 742 9.07 -30.41 24.75
N ARG A 743 8.62 -31.46 25.44
CA ARG A 743 9.34 -32.06 26.57
C ARG A 743 9.17 -33.57 26.60
N THR A 744 10.23 -34.30 26.89
CA THR A 744 10.17 -35.75 27.16
C THR A 744 9.69 -36.00 28.57
N VAL A 745 8.64 -36.79 28.72
CA VAL A 745 8.08 -37.22 30.00
C VAL A 745 8.24 -38.73 30.12
N THR A 746 8.89 -39.18 31.19
CA THR A 746 9.03 -40.61 31.47
C THR A 746 8.03 -40.99 32.56
N VAL A 747 7.16 -41.94 32.25
CA VAL A 747 6.18 -42.52 33.16
C VAL A 747 6.55 -43.97 33.44
N SER A 748 6.34 -44.38 34.67
CA SER A 748 6.61 -45.74 35.14
C SER A 748 5.37 -46.25 35.86
N SER A 749 5.02 -47.52 35.81
CA SER A 749 3.93 -48.04 36.64
C SER A 749 4.24 -47.82 38.13
N GLY A 750 3.76 -46.72 38.70
CA GLY A 750 3.94 -46.36 40.10
C GLY A 750 3.06 -47.26 40.96
N GLY A 751 3.60 -48.43 41.28
CA GLY A 751 2.96 -49.47 42.08
C GLY A 751 3.79 -50.75 42.00
N THR A 752 4.78 -50.88 42.90
CA THR A 752 5.25 -52.16 43.46
C THR A 752 5.74 -53.23 42.46
N GLY A 753 6.58 -52.77 41.52
CA GLY A 753 7.14 -53.56 40.42
C GLY A 753 8.44 -54.33 40.73
N THR A 754 9.21 -53.92 41.73
CA THR A 754 10.52 -54.51 42.03
C THR A 754 10.42 -55.37 43.27
N GLU A 755 10.90 -56.61 43.15
CA GLU A 755 11.05 -57.51 44.28
C GLU A 755 12.01 -56.88 45.30
N CYS A 756 11.66 -56.89 46.59
CA CYS A 756 12.53 -56.32 47.61
C CYS A 756 13.88 -57.04 47.62
N THR A 757 14.97 -56.27 47.64
CA THR A 757 16.35 -56.78 47.52
C THR A 757 16.96 -57.22 48.85
N GLY A 758 16.23 -57.07 49.96
CA GLY A 758 16.68 -57.52 51.29
C GLY A 758 16.96 -59.01 51.29
N THR A 759 18.04 -59.42 51.97
CA THR A 759 18.45 -60.84 52.03
C THR A 759 17.49 -61.70 52.84
N ASP A 760 16.78 -61.11 53.83
CA ASP A 760 15.66 -61.78 54.48
C ASP A 760 14.44 -61.72 53.57
N THR A 761 13.91 -62.88 53.19
CA THR A 761 12.78 -63.01 52.28
C THR A 761 11.47 -62.45 52.84
N ARG A 762 11.43 -62.12 54.14
CA ARG A 762 10.29 -61.49 54.83
C ARG A 762 10.40 -59.97 54.87
N GLU A 763 11.57 -59.43 54.56
CA GLU A 763 11.81 -57.98 54.62
C GLU A 763 11.19 -57.29 53.41
N LEU A 764 10.24 -56.40 53.69
CA LEU A 764 9.70 -55.40 52.79
C LEU A 764 10.52 -54.10 52.93
N GLY A 765 10.40 -53.22 51.95
CA GLY A 765 11.12 -51.95 51.89
C GLY A 765 10.32 -50.87 51.18
N GLN A 766 10.97 -49.73 50.95
CA GLN A 766 10.31 -48.60 50.30
C GLN A 766 9.95 -48.93 48.86
N ASN A 767 8.66 -48.82 48.52
CA ASN A 767 8.14 -48.98 47.15
C ASN A 767 8.47 -50.34 46.46
N CYS A 768 8.61 -51.43 47.23
CA CYS A 768 8.91 -52.77 46.71
C CYS A 768 7.84 -53.81 47.10
N ARG A 769 7.98 -55.04 46.59
CA ARG A 769 7.09 -56.17 46.91
C ARG A 769 7.81 -57.46 47.31
N ARG A 770 7.10 -58.32 48.02
CA ARG A 770 7.42 -59.73 48.23
C ARG A 770 6.30 -60.59 47.66
N SER A 771 6.63 -61.31 46.61
CA SER A 771 5.76 -62.22 45.86
C SER A 771 5.75 -63.61 46.51
N ASN A 772 4.86 -64.47 46.04
CA ASN A 772 4.83 -65.90 46.37
C ASN A 772 4.69 -66.22 47.87
N GLN A 773 3.96 -65.39 48.62
CA GLN A 773 3.61 -65.71 50.00
C GLN A 773 2.58 -66.83 50.03
N SER A 774 2.72 -67.72 51.01
CA SER A 774 1.82 -68.86 51.21
C SER A 774 1.75 -69.24 52.68
N ALA A 775 0.57 -69.68 53.13
CA ALA A 775 0.40 -70.33 54.43
C ALA A 775 -0.77 -71.33 54.37
N THR A 776 -0.72 -72.38 55.18
CA THR A 776 -1.83 -73.33 55.31
C THR A 776 -2.91 -72.77 56.26
N THR A 777 -4.14 -73.23 56.10
CA THR A 777 -5.30 -72.81 56.93
C THR A 777 -4.95 -72.77 58.42
N GLY A 778 -5.22 -71.65 59.08
CA GLY A 778 -4.93 -71.40 60.50
C GLY A 778 -3.51 -70.92 60.82
N ASN A 779 -2.60 -70.89 59.84
CA ASN A 779 -1.22 -70.39 60.00
C ASN A 779 -1.04 -68.99 59.39
N TYR A 780 0.17 -68.44 59.55
CA TYR A 780 0.52 -67.10 59.11
C TYR A 780 1.74 -67.08 58.17
N ALA A 781 1.77 -66.14 57.24
CA ALA A 781 3.00 -65.66 56.61
C ALA A 781 3.38 -64.31 57.22
N TYR A 782 4.66 -64.16 57.60
CA TYR A 782 5.15 -63.02 58.38
C TYR A 782 6.10 -62.16 57.55
N LEU A 783 5.86 -60.85 57.49
CA LEU A 783 6.71 -59.87 56.81
C LEU A 783 6.96 -58.64 57.70
N TYR A 784 8.08 -57.98 57.53
CA TYR A 784 8.39 -56.77 58.29
C TYR A 784 9.04 -55.71 57.40
N LEU A 785 9.05 -54.46 57.86
CA LEU A 785 9.74 -53.36 57.20
C LEU A 785 10.30 -52.37 58.21
N TYR A 786 11.29 -51.59 57.80
CA TYR A 786 11.79 -50.45 58.57
C TYR A 786 11.29 -49.15 57.95
N VAL A 787 10.54 -48.39 58.74
CA VAL A 787 9.99 -47.09 58.33
C VAL A 787 10.87 -45.95 58.89
N PRO A 788 11.39 -45.05 58.04
CA PRO A 788 12.14 -43.88 58.46
C PRO A 788 11.31 -42.92 59.32
N SER A 789 11.98 -42.18 60.21
CA SER A 789 11.37 -41.06 60.92
C SER A 789 10.85 -40.00 59.94
N GLY A 790 9.69 -39.41 60.23
CA GLY A 790 9.04 -38.40 59.38
C GLY A 790 8.16 -38.97 58.27
N THR A 791 8.01 -40.29 58.17
CA THR A 791 7.03 -40.91 57.26
C THR A 791 5.62 -40.56 57.72
N THR A 792 4.85 -39.88 56.87
CA THR A 792 3.47 -39.44 57.17
C THR A 792 2.42 -40.47 56.80
N GLN A 793 2.77 -41.42 55.92
CA GLN A 793 1.88 -42.50 55.52
C GLN A 793 2.64 -43.76 55.10
N LEU A 794 2.20 -44.91 55.58
CA LEU A 794 2.58 -46.23 55.08
C LEU A 794 1.35 -46.92 54.51
N LYS A 795 1.41 -47.30 53.24
CA LYS A 795 0.40 -48.15 52.60
C LYS A 795 0.94 -49.56 52.40
N ILE A 796 0.14 -50.55 52.80
CA ILE A 796 0.44 -51.97 52.66
C ILE A 796 -0.68 -52.60 51.84
N THR A 797 -0.35 -53.20 50.70
CA THR A 797 -1.33 -53.82 49.80
C THR A 797 -0.97 -55.28 49.53
N THR A 798 -1.97 -56.14 49.63
CA THR A 798 -1.92 -57.56 49.27
C THR A 798 -2.73 -57.78 48.00
N SER A 799 -2.23 -58.66 47.11
CA SER A 799 -2.90 -58.95 45.84
C SER A 799 -2.43 -60.28 45.25
N GLY A 800 -3.21 -60.82 44.31
CA GLY A 800 -2.88 -62.05 43.58
C GLY A 800 -3.00 -63.32 44.42
N GLY A 801 -2.47 -64.42 43.88
CA GLY A 801 -2.51 -65.73 44.52
C GLY A 801 -3.90 -66.39 44.56
N THR A 802 -3.94 -67.59 45.12
CA THR A 802 -5.15 -68.38 45.39
C THR A 802 -5.40 -68.47 46.90
N GLY A 803 -6.60 -68.85 47.32
CA GLY A 803 -6.96 -69.00 48.74
C GLY A 803 -7.55 -67.73 49.34
N ASP A 804 -7.49 -67.63 50.67
CA ASP A 804 -8.10 -66.54 51.43
C ASP A 804 -7.19 -66.10 52.58
N ALA A 805 -6.62 -64.90 52.47
CA ALA A 805 -5.60 -64.37 53.35
C ALA A 805 -6.02 -63.02 53.91
N ASP A 806 -6.21 -62.94 55.23
CA ASP A 806 -6.50 -61.68 55.92
C ASP A 806 -5.20 -60.95 56.28
N LEU A 807 -5.17 -59.63 56.12
CA LEU A 807 -3.99 -58.78 56.34
C LEU A 807 -4.03 -58.12 57.72
N TYR A 808 -2.96 -58.29 58.50
CA TYR A 808 -2.80 -57.69 59.83
C TYR A 808 -1.51 -56.88 59.92
N TYR A 809 -1.55 -55.81 60.71
CA TYR A 809 -0.45 -54.88 60.94
C TYR A 809 -0.28 -54.57 62.44
N SER A 810 0.97 -54.44 62.90
CA SER A 810 1.32 -53.93 64.22
C SER A 810 2.69 -53.25 64.25
N TYR A 811 2.81 -52.22 65.08
CA TYR A 811 4.08 -51.51 65.32
C TYR A 811 4.92 -52.08 66.48
N SER A 812 4.40 -53.03 67.24
CA SER A 812 5.02 -53.51 68.49
C SER A 812 5.29 -55.01 68.53
N GLY A 813 5.22 -55.70 67.39
CA GLY A 813 5.52 -57.13 67.24
C GLY A 813 4.62 -57.81 66.21
N TRP A 814 4.79 -59.11 66.02
CA TRP A 814 4.02 -59.90 65.04
C TRP A 814 2.51 -59.87 65.32
N PRO A 815 1.68 -59.32 64.42
CA PRO A 815 0.25 -59.28 64.64
C PRO A 815 -0.39 -60.65 64.42
N SER A 816 -1.50 -60.90 65.13
CA SER A 816 -2.33 -62.11 65.05
C SER A 816 -3.81 -61.76 64.95
N THR A 817 -4.65 -62.77 64.76
CA THR A 817 -6.12 -62.63 64.76
C THR A 817 -6.69 -62.09 66.07
N THR A 818 -5.93 -62.14 67.17
CA THR A 818 -6.32 -61.65 68.49
C THR A 818 -5.54 -60.42 68.98
N SER A 819 -4.47 -60.02 68.28
CA SER A 819 -3.61 -58.89 68.66
C SER A 819 -3.03 -58.19 67.43
N SER A 820 -3.55 -57.00 67.09
CA SER A 820 -3.12 -56.21 65.93
C SER A 820 -3.42 -54.73 66.12
N THR A 821 -2.61 -53.83 65.57
CA THR A 821 -2.93 -52.38 65.52
C THR A 821 -3.99 -52.08 64.46
N GLN A 822 -3.86 -52.65 63.27
CA GLN A 822 -4.85 -52.58 62.20
C GLN A 822 -4.99 -53.92 61.50
N ARG A 823 -6.16 -54.15 60.89
CA ARG A 823 -6.42 -55.34 60.08
C ARG A 823 -7.38 -55.02 58.94
N ALA A 824 -7.24 -55.75 57.85
CA ALA A 824 -8.17 -55.77 56.73
C ALA A 824 -8.52 -57.25 56.48
N THR A 825 -9.79 -57.58 56.68
CA THR A 825 -10.31 -58.94 56.65
C THR A 825 -11.47 -59.05 55.67
N GLY A 826 -11.63 -60.19 55.02
CA GLY A 826 -12.71 -60.45 54.08
C GLY A 826 -12.30 -61.42 52.99
N ALA A 827 -13.25 -61.87 52.19
CA ALA A 827 -13.00 -62.92 51.21
C ALA A 827 -11.92 -62.54 50.19
N GLY A 828 -10.91 -63.39 50.06
CA GLY A 828 -9.85 -63.31 49.07
C GLY A 828 -8.57 -62.65 49.60
N ASN A 829 -7.64 -62.37 48.69
CA ASN A 829 -6.28 -61.92 49.05
C ASN A 829 -6.03 -60.44 48.79
N GLY A 830 -7.08 -59.67 48.46
CA GLY A 830 -6.99 -58.29 47.98
C GLY A 830 -7.26 -57.26 49.07
N HIS A 831 -6.31 -57.05 49.98
CA HIS A 831 -6.46 -56.13 51.10
C HIS A 831 -5.51 -54.95 51.04
N THR A 832 -5.93 -53.80 51.56
CA THR A 832 -5.09 -52.61 51.70
C THR A 832 -5.24 -51.99 53.09
N LEU A 833 -4.11 -51.67 53.72
CA LEU A 833 -4.03 -50.86 54.93
C LEU A 833 -3.31 -49.55 54.63
N ILE A 834 -3.80 -48.46 55.24
CA ILE A 834 -3.16 -47.14 55.22
C ILE A 834 -2.92 -46.74 56.67
N ILE A 835 -1.66 -46.62 57.04
CA ILE A 835 -1.20 -46.23 58.35
C ILE A 835 -0.76 -44.79 58.24
N THR A 836 -1.48 -43.88 58.88
CA THR A 836 -1.10 -42.47 59.01
C THR A 836 -0.09 -42.31 60.14
N ASP A 837 0.95 -41.53 59.91
CA ASP A 837 2.04 -41.25 60.85
C ASP A 837 2.61 -42.52 61.53
N PRO A 838 3.06 -43.53 60.77
CA PRO A 838 3.66 -44.75 61.32
C PRO A 838 4.84 -44.42 62.23
N THR A 839 5.00 -45.19 63.32
CA THR A 839 6.17 -45.05 64.19
C THR A 839 7.45 -45.32 63.40
N ALA A 840 8.51 -44.57 63.68
CA ALA A 840 9.81 -44.85 63.09
C ALA A 840 10.34 -46.20 63.60
N GLY A 841 10.95 -46.99 62.73
CA GLY A 841 11.55 -48.28 63.07
C GLY A 841 10.78 -49.49 62.53
N ALA A 842 10.91 -50.63 63.22
CA ALA A 842 10.39 -51.91 62.76
C ALA A 842 8.86 -51.95 62.81
N GLN A 843 8.27 -52.35 61.69
CA GLN A 843 6.85 -52.55 61.50
C GLN A 843 6.59 -53.99 61.07
N TYR A 844 5.50 -54.58 61.54
CA TYR A 844 5.21 -56.00 61.39
C TYR A 844 3.89 -56.23 60.67
N VAL A 845 3.91 -57.18 59.74
CA VAL A 845 2.79 -57.56 58.87
C VAL A 845 2.61 -59.07 58.95
N SER A 846 1.37 -59.50 59.09
CA SER A 846 1.01 -60.93 59.02
C SER A 846 -0.12 -61.15 58.04
N LEU A 847 -0.02 -62.19 57.23
CA LEU A 847 -1.12 -62.73 56.44
C LEU A 847 -1.66 -63.97 57.15
N TYR A 848 -2.89 -63.92 57.64
CA TYR A 848 -3.55 -65.07 58.25
C TYR A 848 -4.31 -65.87 57.20
N ALA A 849 -4.04 -67.17 57.11
CA ALA A 849 -4.74 -68.06 56.19
C ALA A 849 -6.11 -68.48 56.75
N VAL A 850 -7.17 -67.73 56.38
CA VAL A 850 -8.56 -68.14 56.62
C VAL A 850 -8.83 -69.45 55.88
N SER A 851 -8.29 -69.57 54.67
CA SER A 851 -8.04 -70.83 53.98
C SER A 851 -6.62 -70.85 53.44
N SER A 852 -6.08 -72.03 53.17
CA SER A 852 -4.70 -72.16 52.65
C SER A 852 -4.53 -71.30 51.39
N PHE A 853 -3.54 -70.40 51.41
CA PHE A 853 -3.25 -69.49 50.29
C PHE A 853 -1.85 -69.72 49.72
N SER A 854 -1.68 -69.38 48.45
CA SER A 854 -0.39 -69.47 47.76
C SER A 854 -0.30 -68.42 46.66
N GLY A 855 0.91 -67.92 46.38
CA GLY A 855 1.15 -66.96 45.32
C GLY A 855 0.74 -65.52 45.66
N VAL A 856 0.46 -65.21 46.93
CA VAL A 856 0.03 -63.86 47.33
C VAL A 856 1.23 -62.91 47.33
N THR A 857 1.03 -61.71 46.80
CA THR A 857 2.03 -60.65 46.76
C THR A 857 1.70 -59.58 47.79
N VAL A 858 2.68 -59.23 48.62
CA VAL A 858 2.60 -58.14 49.60
C VAL A 858 3.48 -57.00 49.13
N SER A 859 2.97 -55.78 49.22
CA SER A 859 3.67 -54.62 48.71
C SER A 859 3.49 -53.40 49.59
N THR A 860 4.50 -52.54 49.63
CA THR A 860 4.58 -51.38 50.52
C THR A 860 4.92 -50.12 49.75
N SER A 861 4.27 -49.01 50.09
CA SER A 861 4.64 -47.67 49.62
C SER A 861 4.61 -46.67 50.76
N TYR A 862 5.70 -45.94 50.94
CA TYR A 862 5.88 -44.90 51.94
C TYR A 862 7.05 -43.99 51.56
#